data_AF-A0A7C7EI36-F1
#
_entry.id   AF-A0A7C7EI36-F1
#
_cell.length_a   1.000
_cell.length_b   1.000
_cell.length_c   1.000
_cell.angle_alpha   90.00
_cell.angle_beta   90.00
_cell.angle_gamma   90.00
#
_symmetry.space_group_name_H-M   'P 1'
#
loop_
_entity.id
_entity.type
_entity.pdbx_description
1 polymer ?
#
loop_
_entity_poly.entity_id
_entity_poly.type
_entity_poly.pdbx_seq_one_letter_code
_entity_poly.pdbx_strand_id
1 'polypeptide(L)'
;MNTKAIKGMLALILALIFAFSAVSCSKQPTGNDVTPTPTPAPSETATPEPVVVLPDVPADRYDATKTPRTGNNATMPLVVSTGTLDGKFSPFFATSAYDTDVAGMTQIGLLFYNKDGAPEAGIDVPSFAWDYTQEVSSDNSTSTYTFILKNGITFSDGVPVTAKDVLFSMYVLSDPKYDGSSTFYTMNIQGINEYRLQTSADVLKTVDAILKAGITPNEDGTYTINPAEGVAADVQEKFWSYLDEAGAKFAQEIIDYVNTKYTSYIGDYFAPYTPEEVAASPTLQAAFGMVLWGYGSLSEDGSTFTTGYSNKTFDLKADTVDAKVFWEDIIANFGYDLTDAGVNYEKAGDLTIQDYIKDIYIATEGQVEGGVSSITGITSGKMVCEDGVEREYVKVVIDGVDPTAIFKLGISVVPFHYYTDGYTGNLNEFGVDTGNKEFMDFLKTKNDRPLGAGPYIFQEYKDNVVTYTANDNFMLGSPKIKTFRYQEIALGAELDAVLTGTVHYSDPSASTTIINDITNGAGDYAKLAYILVDNDGYGYIGINAQAVPEFSVRKALAHAMNVQLAVDNYYGELASVNYRTMTKVLWAYPDNPEDLFPYDGTGETSKNLFLEAGYIYDEAKNIMYYPEGHEKAGQQVTFKFTLPSEASAHPAGSIFIDTQAVLEKIGVKVNIETDNNLLGKLSTAYESGIQVWAAAWGSGGVDPDMFQIWYSDPAVNQGTSPNGTGLYWLFENGSDEEKAMLRELNELIMAGRSTLDTEERKEIYKRALELSTGLAVEVPTYQRKNMFVYNKEVIKADSLFSGEDVTPFQSPISFIWNVELN
;
A
#
# COMPACT_ATOMS: atom_id res chain seq x y z
N MET A 1 -1.56 5.23 -33.28
CA MET A 1 -0.53 6.23 -33.69
C MET A 1 0.86 5.63 -33.49
N ASN A 2 1.85 5.98 -34.33
CA ASN A 2 3.17 5.33 -34.35
C ASN A 2 4.09 5.89 -33.25
N THR A 3 4.81 5.03 -32.53
CA THR A 3 5.61 5.30 -31.30
C THR A 3 6.65 6.41 -31.44
N LYS A 4 7.00 6.79 -32.69
CA LYS A 4 7.86 7.95 -33.00
C LYS A 4 7.18 9.31 -32.80
N ALA A 5 5.86 9.40 -32.95
CA ALA A 5 5.13 10.65 -32.79
C ALA A 5 5.05 11.06 -31.31
N ILE A 6 4.92 10.08 -30.41
CA ILE A 6 4.83 10.29 -28.96
C ILE A 6 6.18 10.73 -28.38
N LYS A 7 7.29 10.08 -28.78
CA LYS A 7 8.65 10.53 -28.45
C LYS A 7 8.95 11.94 -28.97
N GLY A 8 8.36 12.32 -30.11
CA GLY A 8 8.47 13.67 -30.67
C GLY A 8 7.71 14.72 -29.86
N MET A 9 6.57 14.36 -29.28
CA MET A 9 5.74 15.26 -28.46
C MET A 9 6.35 15.48 -27.06
N LEU A 10 6.89 14.43 -26.44
CA LEU A 10 7.67 14.51 -25.19
C LEU A 10 8.96 15.33 -25.35
N ALA A 11 9.68 15.17 -26.47
CA ALA A 11 10.87 15.97 -26.76
C ALA A 11 10.56 17.46 -27.00
N LEU A 12 9.36 17.78 -27.51
CA LEU A 12 8.90 19.16 -27.73
C LEU A 12 8.53 19.86 -26.41
N ILE A 13 7.98 19.11 -25.45
CA ILE A 13 7.68 19.61 -24.10
C ILE A 13 8.99 19.86 -23.33
N LEU A 14 9.97 18.95 -23.42
CA LEU A 14 11.31 19.16 -22.83
C LEU A 14 12.03 20.39 -23.39
N ALA A 15 11.91 20.65 -24.70
CA ALA A 15 12.57 21.79 -25.34
C ALA A 15 11.97 23.16 -24.97
N LEU A 16 10.70 23.21 -24.59
CA LEU A 16 10.01 24.45 -24.17
C LEU A 16 10.37 24.86 -22.73
N ILE A 17 10.74 23.91 -21.87
CA ILE A 17 11.09 24.15 -20.47
C ILE A 17 12.55 24.64 -20.31
N PHE A 18 13.46 24.23 -21.20
CA PHE A 18 14.85 24.73 -21.20
C PHE A 18 15.04 26.18 -21.68
N ALA A 19 13.98 26.86 -22.13
CA ALA A 19 14.06 28.23 -22.66
C ALA A 19 13.96 29.34 -21.59
N PHE A 20 13.77 29.02 -20.31
CA PHE A 20 13.63 30.00 -19.22
C PHE A 20 14.54 29.73 -18.02
N SER A 21 15.86 29.66 -18.24
CA SER A 21 16.83 29.82 -17.15
C SER A 21 18.22 30.20 -17.68
N ALA A 22 18.36 31.42 -18.18
CA ALA A 22 19.67 31.95 -18.54
C ALA A 22 19.79 33.46 -18.33
N VAL A 23 20.04 33.92 -17.08
CA VAL A 23 20.86 35.12 -16.84
C VAL A 23 21.54 35.05 -15.46
N SER A 24 22.87 34.86 -15.45
CA SER A 24 23.86 35.67 -14.73
C SER A 24 25.01 34.83 -14.15
N CYS A 25 26.11 34.76 -14.89
CA CYS A 25 27.44 34.52 -14.32
C CYS A 25 28.48 35.34 -15.08
N SER A 26 29.19 36.22 -14.36
CA SER A 26 30.50 36.77 -14.75
C SER A 26 31.07 37.49 -13.50
N LYS A 27 32.32 37.35 -13.03
CA LYS A 27 33.60 37.11 -13.70
C LYS A 27 34.66 36.55 -12.72
N GLN A 28 35.49 35.65 -13.24
CA GLN A 28 36.87 35.38 -12.80
C GLN A 28 37.84 36.50 -13.23
N PRO A 29 39.07 36.50 -12.69
CA PRO A 29 40.23 36.55 -13.57
C PRO A 29 41.26 35.44 -13.31
N THR A 30 41.90 35.08 -14.41
CA THR A 30 42.87 34.03 -14.70
C THR A 30 44.33 34.40 -14.38
N GLY A 31 45.20 33.41 -14.16
CA GLY A 31 46.65 33.53 -14.36
C GLY A 31 47.46 32.30 -13.91
N ASN A 32 47.99 31.53 -14.88
CA ASN A 32 48.85 30.36 -14.73
C ASN A 32 50.30 30.71 -14.36
N ASP A 33 51.00 29.85 -13.59
CA ASP A 33 52.31 29.29 -13.98
C ASP A 33 52.78 28.14 -13.08
N VAL A 34 53.54 27.20 -13.65
CA VAL A 34 53.93 25.89 -13.08
C VAL A 34 55.43 25.85 -12.79
N THR A 35 55.88 25.46 -11.58
CA THR A 35 56.87 24.37 -11.28
C THR A 35 57.30 24.33 -9.79
N PRO A 36 57.76 23.16 -9.26
CA PRO A 36 57.68 22.80 -7.84
C PRO A 36 59.00 23.00 -7.05
N THR A 37 58.92 23.29 -5.75
CA THR A 37 60.03 23.08 -4.78
C THR A 37 59.49 23.10 -3.32
N PRO A 38 60.27 22.66 -2.31
CA PRO A 38 59.97 21.54 -1.44
C PRO A 38 59.31 21.92 -0.09
N THR A 39 58.70 20.90 0.52
CA THR A 39 58.14 20.83 1.87
C THR A 39 58.94 21.59 2.94
N PRO A 40 58.30 22.52 3.68
CA PRO A 40 58.70 22.89 5.03
C PRO A 40 58.09 21.91 6.04
N ALA A 41 58.88 21.55 7.05
CA ALA A 41 58.53 20.72 8.19
C ALA A 41 57.33 21.31 9.00
N PRO A 42 56.60 20.49 9.76
CA PRO A 42 55.29 20.84 10.31
C PRO A 42 55.40 21.96 11.36
N SER A 43 54.62 23.03 11.18
CA SER A 43 54.24 23.91 12.28
C SER A 43 53.23 23.15 13.12
N GLU A 44 53.52 22.93 14.40
CA GLU A 44 52.56 22.46 15.41
C GLU A 44 51.28 23.28 15.27
N THR A 45 50.27 22.66 14.66
CA THR A 45 48.92 23.18 14.65
C THR A 45 48.40 22.88 16.03
N ALA A 46 48.04 23.93 16.77
CA ALA A 46 47.34 23.79 18.03
C ALA A 46 46.22 22.76 17.85
N THR A 47 46.20 21.75 18.71
CA THR A 47 45.08 20.81 18.81
C THR A 47 43.81 21.65 18.81
N PRO A 48 42.88 21.49 17.84
CA PRO A 48 41.60 22.16 17.96
C PRO A 48 41.00 21.68 19.27
N GLU A 49 40.64 22.61 20.15
CA GLU A 49 39.78 22.29 21.28
C GLU A 49 38.59 21.49 20.75
N PRO A 50 38.13 20.45 21.46
CA PRO A 50 36.98 19.66 21.01
C PRO A 50 35.82 20.63 20.78
N VAL A 51 35.42 20.78 19.52
CA VAL A 51 34.19 21.49 19.16
C VAL A 51 33.08 20.72 19.86
N VAL A 52 32.48 21.33 20.89
CA VAL A 52 31.31 20.77 21.55
C VAL A 52 30.21 20.72 20.49
N VAL A 53 29.94 19.54 19.96
CA VAL A 53 28.81 19.32 19.05
C VAL A 53 27.55 19.49 19.88
N LEU A 54 26.88 20.63 19.70
CA LEU A 54 25.60 20.90 20.33
C LEU A 54 24.53 19.97 19.72
N PRO A 55 23.51 19.54 20.50
CA PRO A 55 22.39 18.82 19.94
C PRO A 55 21.69 19.61 18.84
N ASP A 56 21.35 18.95 17.74
CA ASP A 56 20.56 19.51 16.64
C ASP A 56 19.08 19.54 17.07
N VAL A 57 18.74 20.50 17.92
CA VAL A 57 17.38 20.75 18.43
C VAL A 57 17.01 22.23 18.31
N PRO A 58 15.71 22.57 18.22
CA PRO A 58 15.27 23.96 18.19
C PRO A 58 15.71 24.71 19.46
N ALA A 59 16.22 25.93 19.29
CA ALA A 59 16.79 26.72 20.39
C ALA A 59 15.75 27.20 21.41
N ASP A 60 14.51 27.38 20.97
CA ASP A 60 13.37 27.88 21.73
C ASP A 60 12.38 26.79 22.15
N ARG A 61 12.76 25.51 22.00
CA ARG A 61 11.92 24.38 22.43
C ARG A 61 11.56 24.46 23.91
N TYR A 62 10.32 24.09 24.23
CA TYR A 62 9.86 24.04 25.62
C TYR A 62 10.64 22.97 26.42
N ASP A 63 11.10 23.34 27.61
CA ASP A 63 11.89 22.48 28.50
C ASP A 63 11.24 22.46 29.88
N ALA A 64 10.55 21.36 30.19
CA ALA A 64 9.81 21.21 31.43
C ALA A 64 10.74 21.10 32.67
N THR A 65 12.04 20.85 32.48
CA THR A 65 13.02 20.82 33.58
C THR A 65 13.42 22.23 34.02
N LYS A 66 13.33 23.21 33.11
CA LYS A 66 13.58 24.63 33.38
C LYS A 66 12.31 25.42 33.70
N THR A 67 11.25 25.16 32.96
CA THR A 67 9.94 25.78 33.13
C THR A 67 8.91 24.69 33.41
N PRO A 68 8.72 24.31 34.70
CA PRO A 68 7.85 23.19 35.05
C PRO A 68 6.42 23.36 34.55
N ARG A 69 5.81 22.24 34.17
CA ARG A 69 4.37 22.18 33.86
C ARG A 69 3.56 22.68 35.06
N THR A 70 2.48 23.39 34.81
CA THR A 70 1.57 23.91 35.85
C THR A 70 0.11 23.64 35.49
N GLY A 71 -0.79 23.80 36.47
CA GLY A 71 -2.23 23.62 36.24
C GLY A 71 -2.56 22.22 35.71
N ASN A 72 -3.57 22.15 34.83
CA ASN A 72 -4.07 20.90 34.27
C ASN A 72 -3.01 20.17 33.44
N ASN A 73 -2.11 20.89 32.75
CA ASN A 73 -0.98 20.29 32.03
C ASN A 73 -0.08 19.43 32.94
N ALA A 74 -0.01 19.71 34.24
CA ALA A 74 0.81 18.95 35.20
C ALA A 74 0.04 17.80 35.89
N THR A 75 -1.28 17.90 36.02
CA THR A 75 -2.08 17.05 36.93
C THR A 75 -3.17 16.24 36.25
N MET A 76 -3.66 16.66 35.09
CA MET A 76 -4.76 16.01 34.38
C MET A 76 -4.25 15.27 33.13
N PRO A 77 -4.66 14.03 32.90
CA PRO A 77 -4.34 13.35 31.66
C PRO A 77 -5.15 13.92 30.49
N LEU A 78 -4.53 14.01 29.32
CA LEU A 78 -5.28 14.07 28.06
C LEU A 78 -5.68 12.64 27.68
N VAL A 79 -6.97 12.39 27.47
CA VAL A 79 -7.51 11.08 27.08
C VAL A 79 -8.05 11.19 25.66
N VAL A 80 -7.54 10.35 24.76
CA VAL A 80 -7.89 10.29 23.35
C VAL A 80 -8.48 8.92 23.04
N SER A 81 -9.52 8.85 22.20
CA SER A 81 -10.04 7.57 21.76
C SER A 81 -9.03 6.82 20.87
N THR A 82 -9.06 5.50 20.91
CA THR A 82 -8.46 4.64 19.90
C THR A 82 -9.40 3.47 19.59
N GLY A 83 -9.19 2.80 18.46
CA GLY A 83 -9.91 1.56 18.15
C GLY A 83 -9.41 0.38 19.00
N THR A 84 -9.88 -0.83 18.69
CA THR A 84 -9.43 -2.04 19.38
C THR A 84 -7.95 -2.30 19.16
N LEU A 85 -7.21 -2.53 20.24
CA LEU A 85 -5.76 -2.80 20.23
C LEU A 85 -5.50 -4.31 20.32
N ASP A 86 -4.45 -4.78 19.64
CA ASP A 86 -3.99 -6.18 19.77
C ASP A 86 -2.95 -6.33 20.90
N GLY A 87 -2.47 -5.21 21.45
CA GLY A 87 -1.43 -5.20 22.49
C GLY A 87 -0.03 -5.46 21.93
N LYS A 88 0.17 -5.31 20.61
CA LYS A 88 1.45 -5.52 19.93
C LYS A 88 2.03 -4.20 19.47
N PHE A 89 2.62 -3.46 20.38
CA PHE A 89 3.10 -2.10 20.18
C PHE A 89 4.56 -2.00 19.73
N SER A 90 5.14 -3.08 19.18
CA SER A 90 6.49 -3.03 18.61
C SER A 90 6.48 -2.29 17.26
N PRO A 91 7.44 -1.39 16.98
CA PRO A 91 7.55 -0.72 15.68
C PRO A 91 7.81 -1.69 14.50
N PHE A 92 8.21 -2.93 14.78
CA PHE A 92 8.46 -3.95 13.75
C PHE A 92 7.28 -4.91 13.54
N PHE A 93 6.43 -5.12 14.55
CA PHE A 93 5.47 -6.23 14.60
C PHE A 93 4.06 -5.82 15.03
N ALA A 94 3.73 -4.53 14.95
CA ALA A 94 2.36 -4.06 15.13
C ALA A 94 1.42 -4.72 14.12
N THR A 95 0.24 -5.14 14.60
CA THR A 95 -0.74 -5.89 13.78
C THR A 95 -2.00 -5.12 13.44
N SER A 96 -2.19 -3.94 14.02
CA SER A 96 -3.25 -3.00 13.66
C SER A 96 -2.70 -1.58 13.43
N ALA A 97 -3.48 -0.75 12.75
CA ALA A 97 -3.19 0.69 12.65
C ALA A 97 -3.17 1.35 14.04
N TYR A 98 -4.05 0.93 14.94
CA TYR A 98 -4.15 1.47 16.30
C TYR A 98 -2.94 1.09 17.17
N ASP A 99 -2.38 -0.11 17.00
CA ASP A 99 -1.10 -0.47 17.64
C ASP A 99 0.06 0.37 17.09
N THR A 100 0.02 0.70 15.79
CA THR A 100 1.00 1.60 15.16
C THR A 100 0.91 3.01 15.75
N ASP A 101 -0.29 3.54 15.98
CA ASP A 101 -0.47 4.85 16.66
C ASP A 101 0.10 4.82 18.09
N VAL A 102 -0.14 3.73 18.82
CA VAL A 102 0.38 3.53 20.17
C VAL A 102 1.91 3.52 20.18
N ALA A 103 2.53 2.80 19.24
CA ALA A 103 3.97 2.78 19.05
C ALA A 103 4.49 4.17 18.64
N GLY A 104 3.81 4.85 17.71
CA GLY A 104 4.18 6.15 17.16
C GLY A 104 4.36 7.24 18.21
N MET A 105 3.62 7.19 19.31
CA MET A 105 3.80 8.11 20.45
C MET A 105 5.18 7.99 21.13
N THR A 106 5.85 6.85 20.96
CA THR A 106 7.17 6.56 21.54
C THR A 106 8.32 6.64 20.55
N GLN A 107 8.04 6.60 19.24
CA GLN A 107 9.07 6.50 18.20
C GLN A 107 9.37 7.86 17.56
N ILE A 108 10.51 7.93 16.88
CA ILE A 108 10.82 8.97 15.91
C ILE A 108 11.06 8.30 14.55
N GLY A 109 10.55 8.89 13.47
CA GLY A 109 10.82 8.44 12.11
C GLY A 109 12.16 8.96 11.60
N LEU A 110 12.75 8.27 10.61
CA LEU A 110 13.88 8.82 9.86
C LEU A 110 13.47 10.10 9.13
N LEU A 111 12.26 10.11 8.57
CA LEU A 111 11.59 11.25 7.95
C LEU A 111 10.29 11.56 8.69
N PHE A 112 9.79 12.77 8.49
CA PHE A 112 8.42 13.15 8.83
C PHE A 112 7.62 13.36 7.54
N TYR A 113 6.29 13.29 7.61
CA TYR A 113 5.41 13.63 6.49
C TYR A 113 4.53 14.78 6.91
N ASN A 114 4.60 15.88 6.16
CA ASN A 114 3.92 17.11 6.51
C ASN A 114 2.42 17.05 6.20
N LYS A 115 1.71 18.16 6.41
CA LYS A 115 0.26 18.27 6.15
C LYS A 115 -0.13 17.91 4.71
N ASP A 116 0.77 18.00 3.75
CA ASP A 116 0.51 17.66 2.35
C ASP A 116 0.95 16.21 2.02
N GLY A 117 1.38 15.44 3.03
CA GLY A 117 1.88 14.08 2.89
C GLY A 117 3.31 14.01 2.34
N ALA A 118 3.99 15.15 2.15
CA ALA A 118 5.32 15.20 1.57
C ALA A 118 6.42 14.92 2.62
N PRO A 119 7.49 14.19 2.26
CA PRO A 119 8.60 13.90 3.16
C PRO A 119 9.37 15.17 3.55
N GLU A 120 9.60 15.34 4.85
CA GLU A 120 10.26 16.50 5.44
C GLU A 120 11.35 16.07 6.45
N ALA A 121 12.43 16.85 6.47
CA ALA A 121 13.49 16.77 7.46
C ALA A 121 13.96 18.19 7.79
N GLY A 122 14.56 18.36 8.97
CA GLY A 122 14.98 19.69 9.41
C GLY A 122 15.04 19.80 10.93
N ILE A 123 15.67 20.87 11.41
CA ILE A 123 15.88 21.12 12.85
C ILE A 123 14.55 21.19 13.63
N ASP A 124 13.50 21.75 13.02
CA ASP A 124 12.18 21.96 13.63
C ASP A 124 11.16 20.85 13.28
N VAL A 125 11.62 19.79 12.62
CA VAL A 125 10.79 18.71 12.07
C VAL A 125 10.92 17.45 12.94
N PRO A 126 9.83 16.72 13.25
CA PRO A 126 9.84 15.53 14.12
C PRO A 126 10.42 14.29 13.42
N SER A 127 11.59 14.43 12.82
CA SER A 127 12.34 13.40 12.12
C SER A 127 13.74 13.26 12.73
N PHE A 128 14.39 12.11 12.57
CA PHE A 128 15.80 11.98 12.95
C PHE A 128 16.74 12.57 11.89
N ALA A 129 16.33 12.58 10.62
CA ALA A 129 17.07 13.27 9.58
C ALA A 129 17.12 14.79 9.85
N TRP A 130 18.33 15.35 9.77
CA TRP A 130 18.57 16.78 9.70
C TRP A 130 18.28 17.31 8.29
N ASP A 131 18.65 16.55 7.26
CA ASP A 131 18.39 16.85 5.85
C ASP A 131 18.43 15.54 5.03
N TYR A 132 17.94 15.57 3.79
CA TYR A 132 18.05 14.44 2.88
C TYR A 132 18.11 14.85 1.40
N THR A 133 18.71 14.00 0.57
CA THR A 133 18.75 14.17 -0.89
C THR A 133 18.14 12.97 -1.61
N GLN A 134 17.58 13.21 -2.80
CA GLN A 134 17.09 12.20 -3.74
C GLN A 134 17.70 12.50 -5.12
N GLU A 135 18.57 11.61 -5.59
CA GLU A 135 19.31 11.80 -6.84
C GLU A 135 19.05 10.64 -7.80
N VAL A 136 18.55 10.94 -9.00
CA VAL A 136 18.37 9.96 -10.08
C VAL A 136 19.55 10.04 -11.03
N SER A 137 20.12 8.90 -11.42
CA SER A 137 21.19 8.86 -12.42
C SER A 137 20.68 9.35 -13.78
N SER A 138 21.55 9.94 -14.60
CA SER A 138 21.17 10.55 -15.88
C SER A 138 20.51 9.60 -16.89
N ASP A 139 20.64 8.29 -16.69
CA ASP A 139 20.07 7.22 -17.49
C ASP A 139 18.90 6.48 -16.80
N ASN A 140 18.44 6.99 -15.64
CA ASN A 140 17.41 6.40 -14.78
C ASN A 140 17.71 4.96 -14.32
N SER A 141 18.96 4.52 -14.38
CA SER A 141 19.36 3.18 -13.97
C SER A 141 19.45 3.01 -12.45
N THR A 142 19.63 4.10 -11.70
CA THR A 142 19.74 4.08 -10.24
C THR A 142 19.16 5.35 -9.61
N SER A 143 18.68 5.22 -8.37
CA SER A 143 18.33 6.36 -7.52
C SER A 143 19.06 6.26 -6.18
N THR A 144 19.66 7.36 -5.73
CA THR A 144 20.42 7.46 -4.49
C THR A 144 19.71 8.38 -3.51
N TYR A 145 19.51 7.87 -2.30
CA TYR A 145 18.92 8.58 -1.17
C TYR A 145 19.97 8.77 -0.09
N THR A 146 20.25 10.00 0.32
CA THR A 146 21.19 10.27 1.42
C THR A 146 20.45 10.97 2.55
N PHE A 147 20.47 10.41 3.75
CA PHE A 147 19.88 10.97 4.96
C PHE A 147 20.99 11.43 5.89
N ILE A 148 21.05 12.73 6.16
CA ILE A 148 21.98 13.33 7.11
C ILE A 148 21.29 13.33 8.47
N LEU A 149 21.95 12.87 9.53
CA LEU A 149 21.32 12.59 10.82
C LEU A 149 21.61 13.68 11.86
N LYS A 150 20.63 13.99 12.70
CA LYS A 150 20.76 14.96 13.79
C LYS A 150 21.76 14.49 14.86
N ASN A 151 22.60 15.40 15.34
CA ASN A 151 23.50 15.15 16.46
C ASN A 151 22.82 15.33 17.82
N GLY A 152 23.28 14.60 18.83
CA GLY A 152 22.94 14.84 20.24
C GLY A 152 21.50 14.54 20.63
N ILE A 153 20.77 13.79 19.79
CA ILE A 153 19.43 13.28 20.12
C ILE A 153 19.56 12.03 20.99
N THR A 154 18.62 11.83 21.92
CA THR A 154 18.59 10.67 22.83
C THR A 154 17.24 9.97 22.79
N PHE A 155 17.25 8.65 22.95
CA PHE A 155 16.08 7.88 23.33
C PHE A 155 15.56 8.31 24.71
N SER A 156 14.34 7.87 25.04
CA SER A 156 13.68 8.19 26.32
C SER A 156 14.42 7.66 27.56
N ASP A 157 15.30 6.68 27.41
CA ASP A 157 16.20 6.18 28.47
C ASP A 157 17.53 6.95 28.57
N GLY A 158 17.74 7.95 27.71
CA GLY A 158 18.93 8.79 27.67
C GLY A 158 20.08 8.26 26.82
N VAL A 159 19.93 7.08 26.20
CA VAL A 159 20.94 6.56 25.27
C VAL A 159 20.92 7.40 23.97
N PRO A 160 22.09 7.82 23.43
CA PRO A 160 22.13 8.56 22.17
C PRO A 160 21.55 7.78 20.99
N VAL A 161 20.82 8.48 20.12
CA VAL A 161 20.37 7.96 18.82
C VAL A 161 21.50 8.13 17.82
N THR A 162 21.80 7.10 17.03
CA THR A 162 22.93 7.08 16.08
C THR A 162 22.53 6.46 14.74
N ALA A 163 23.43 6.55 13.75
CA ALA A 163 23.28 5.81 12.48
C ALA A 163 23.09 4.29 12.69
N LYS A 164 23.63 3.73 13.78
CA LYS A 164 23.48 2.30 14.09
C LYS A 164 22.03 1.89 14.31
N ASP A 165 21.21 2.76 14.90
CA ASP A 165 19.79 2.49 15.17
C ASP A 165 18.95 2.51 13.88
N VAL A 166 19.32 3.39 12.95
CA VAL A 166 18.73 3.44 11.59
C VAL A 166 19.09 2.16 10.83
N LEU A 167 20.37 1.77 10.82
CA LEU A 167 20.83 0.55 10.18
C LEU A 167 20.18 -0.70 10.80
N PHE A 168 20.13 -0.78 12.13
CA PHE A 168 19.44 -1.87 12.82
C PHE A 168 18.00 -2.02 12.32
N SER A 169 17.27 -0.92 12.22
CA SER A 169 15.89 -0.92 11.72
C SER A 169 15.80 -1.41 10.27
N MET A 170 16.65 -0.91 9.37
CA MET A 170 16.70 -1.38 7.97
C MET A 170 17.04 -2.87 7.86
N TYR A 171 17.97 -3.37 8.67
CA TYR A 171 18.42 -4.76 8.61
C TYR A 171 17.41 -5.74 9.23
N VAL A 172 16.69 -5.35 10.29
CA VAL A 172 15.56 -6.14 10.80
C VAL A 172 14.48 -6.27 9.73
N LEU A 173 14.09 -5.15 9.10
CA LEU A 173 13.07 -5.13 8.06
C LEU A 173 13.51 -5.84 6.76
N SER A 174 14.81 -5.98 6.55
CA SER A 174 15.39 -6.70 5.42
C SER A 174 15.64 -8.18 5.70
N ASP A 175 15.50 -8.65 6.94
CA ASP A 175 15.88 -10.01 7.33
C ASP A 175 15.00 -11.10 6.66
N PRO A 176 15.58 -12.24 6.23
CA PRO A 176 14.83 -13.36 5.62
C PRO A 176 13.72 -13.94 6.48
N LYS A 177 13.79 -13.79 7.81
CA LYS A 177 12.79 -14.29 8.78
C LYS A 177 11.87 -13.20 9.29
N TYR A 178 11.97 -11.98 8.80
CA TYR A 178 11.02 -10.92 9.14
C TYR A 178 9.61 -11.32 8.70
N ASP A 179 8.68 -11.30 9.65
CA ASP A 179 7.29 -11.72 9.48
C ASP A 179 6.28 -10.67 10.00
N GLY A 180 6.72 -9.40 10.08
CA GLY A 180 5.85 -8.26 10.34
C GLY A 180 5.18 -7.71 9.08
N SER A 181 4.42 -6.63 9.23
CA SER A 181 3.59 -6.05 8.17
C SER A 181 4.35 -5.17 7.16
N SER A 182 5.59 -4.79 7.45
CA SER A 182 6.38 -3.95 6.55
C SER A 182 6.81 -4.71 5.29
N THR A 183 6.85 -4.01 4.17
CA THR A 183 7.32 -4.55 2.87
C THR A 183 8.67 -3.95 2.46
N PHE A 184 9.47 -3.41 3.39
CA PHE A 184 10.76 -2.78 3.09
C PHE A 184 11.68 -3.68 2.24
N TYR A 185 11.66 -4.99 2.50
CA TYR A 185 12.46 -5.98 1.79
C TYR A 185 12.11 -6.17 0.31
N THR A 186 10.98 -5.64 -0.16
CA THR A 186 10.57 -5.71 -1.57
C THR A 186 11.12 -4.54 -2.39
N MET A 187 11.84 -3.61 -1.76
CA MET A 187 12.48 -2.50 -2.47
C MET A 187 13.65 -3.01 -3.32
N ASN A 188 13.90 -2.37 -4.46
CA ASN A 188 15.03 -2.69 -5.35
C ASN A 188 16.37 -2.15 -4.82
N ILE A 189 16.63 -2.28 -3.52
CA ILE A 189 17.90 -1.83 -2.93
C ILE A 189 19.02 -2.75 -3.40
N GLN A 190 20.12 -2.18 -3.89
CA GLN A 190 21.27 -2.95 -4.35
C GLN A 190 21.77 -3.89 -3.25
N GLY A 191 21.99 -5.16 -3.55
CA GLY A 191 22.48 -6.14 -2.58
C GLY A 191 21.45 -6.73 -1.63
N ILE A 192 20.17 -6.30 -1.66
CA ILE A 192 19.18 -6.81 -0.69
C ILE A 192 18.80 -8.26 -0.97
N ASN A 193 18.77 -8.68 -2.23
CA ASN A 193 18.48 -10.05 -2.62
C ASN A 193 19.64 -10.98 -2.25
N GLU A 194 20.88 -10.54 -2.46
CA GLU A 194 22.10 -11.23 -2.03
C GLU A 194 22.12 -11.43 -0.51
N TYR A 195 21.78 -10.38 0.24
CA TYR A 195 21.62 -10.45 1.69
C TYR A 195 20.50 -11.42 2.08
N ARG A 196 19.31 -11.32 1.48
CA ARG A 196 18.18 -12.16 1.92
C ARG A 196 18.36 -13.63 1.57
N LEU A 197 18.88 -13.90 0.39
CA LEU A 197 19.08 -15.25 -0.12
C LEU A 197 20.45 -15.81 0.30
N GLN A 198 21.27 -15.02 1.02
CA GLN A 198 22.60 -15.38 1.51
C GLN A 198 23.51 -15.94 0.39
N THR A 199 23.45 -15.30 -0.78
CA THR A 199 24.05 -15.74 -2.04
C THR A 199 24.79 -14.60 -2.74
N SER A 200 25.55 -14.88 -3.80
CA SER A 200 26.26 -13.87 -4.57
C SER A 200 25.43 -13.32 -5.74
N ALA A 201 25.75 -12.09 -6.16
CA ALA A 201 25.18 -11.47 -7.36
C ALA A 201 25.39 -12.34 -8.62
N ASP A 202 26.54 -13.02 -8.73
CA ASP A 202 26.84 -13.92 -9.85
C ASP A 202 25.92 -15.15 -9.87
N VAL A 203 25.60 -15.71 -8.70
CA VAL A 203 24.64 -16.82 -8.60
C VAL A 203 23.24 -16.33 -8.97
N LEU A 204 22.80 -15.17 -8.46
CA LEU A 204 21.48 -14.62 -8.83
C LEU A 204 21.37 -14.38 -10.33
N LYS A 205 22.36 -13.72 -10.94
CA LYS A 205 22.41 -13.51 -12.38
C LYS A 205 22.39 -14.82 -13.16
N THR A 206 23.07 -15.85 -12.66
CA THR A 206 23.05 -17.20 -13.26
C THR A 206 21.65 -17.79 -13.19
N VAL A 207 21.01 -17.78 -12.03
CA VAL A 207 19.65 -18.29 -11.84
C VAL A 207 18.65 -17.54 -12.73
N ASP A 208 18.71 -16.21 -12.78
CA ASP A 208 17.81 -15.40 -13.61
C ASP A 208 17.99 -15.71 -15.10
N ALA A 209 19.23 -15.96 -15.56
CA ALA A 209 19.48 -16.38 -16.94
C ALA A 209 18.90 -17.77 -17.24
N ILE A 210 18.97 -18.71 -16.30
CA ILE A 210 18.39 -20.05 -16.42
C ILE A 210 16.86 -19.97 -16.47
N LEU A 211 16.25 -19.24 -15.55
CA LEU A 211 14.80 -19.05 -15.48
C LEU A 211 14.26 -18.36 -16.73
N LYS A 212 14.98 -17.35 -17.25
CA LYS A 212 14.62 -16.66 -18.49
C LYS A 212 14.68 -17.57 -19.72
N ALA A 213 15.64 -18.51 -19.78
CA ALA A 213 15.71 -19.48 -20.87
C ALA A 213 14.59 -20.52 -20.74
N GLY A 214 14.27 -20.94 -19.51
CA GLY A 214 13.18 -21.86 -19.21
C GLY A 214 13.42 -23.28 -19.73
N ILE A 215 12.34 -24.06 -19.76
CA ILE A 215 12.28 -25.40 -20.34
C ILE A 215 11.22 -25.44 -21.44
N THR A 216 11.35 -26.39 -22.36
CA THR A 216 10.36 -26.68 -23.40
C THR A 216 9.71 -28.04 -23.12
N PRO A 217 8.41 -28.11 -22.84
CA PRO A 217 7.70 -29.39 -22.68
C PRO A 217 7.70 -30.18 -24.00
N ASN A 218 7.87 -31.50 -23.91
CA ASN A 218 7.83 -32.42 -25.04
C ASN A 218 6.53 -33.24 -25.03
N GLU A 219 6.05 -33.66 -26.21
CA GLU A 219 4.81 -34.45 -26.35
C GLU A 219 4.87 -35.83 -25.66
N ASP A 220 6.07 -36.32 -25.34
CA ASP A 220 6.29 -37.62 -24.68
C ASP A 220 6.26 -37.57 -23.15
N GLY A 221 5.88 -36.43 -22.58
CA GLY A 221 5.84 -36.23 -21.13
C GLY A 221 7.22 -35.98 -20.52
N THR A 222 8.20 -35.53 -21.32
CA THR A 222 9.50 -35.04 -20.85
C THR A 222 9.65 -33.54 -21.11
N TYR A 223 10.81 -32.96 -20.80
CA TYR A 223 11.13 -31.58 -21.15
C TYR A 223 12.56 -31.44 -21.66
N THR A 224 12.79 -30.40 -22.43
CA THR A 224 14.12 -29.99 -22.92
C THR A 224 14.53 -28.71 -22.19
N ILE A 225 15.73 -28.70 -21.61
CA ILE A 225 16.32 -27.49 -21.01
C ILE A 225 16.78 -26.56 -22.14
N ASN A 226 16.28 -25.32 -22.15
CA ASN A 226 16.68 -24.34 -23.14
C ASN A 226 18.03 -23.72 -22.74
N PRO A 227 19.02 -23.62 -23.65
CA PRO A 227 20.33 -23.06 -23.31
C PRO A 227 20.25 -21.60 -22.84
N ALA A 228 20.64 -21.36 -21.60
CA ALA A 228 20.81 -20.02 -21.03
C ALA A 228 22.12 -19.37 -21.49
N GLU A 229 22.03 -18.09 -21.89
CA GLU A 229 23.20 -17.32 -22.33
C GLU A 229 24.21 -17.16 -21.20
N GLY A 230 25.46 -17.59 -21.44
CA GLY A 230 26.55 -17.44 -20.48
C GLY A 230 26.55 -18.45 -19.33
N VAL A 231 25.67 -19.45 -19.33
CA VAL A 231 25.58 -20.48 -18.28
C VAL A 231 25.99 -21.85 -18.84
N ALA A 232 26.83 -22.59 -18.11
CA ALA A 232 27.24 -23.93 -18.50
C ALA A 232 26.07 -24.93 -18.43
N ALA A 233 26.09 -25.95 -19.28
CA ALA A 233 24.98 -26.91 -19.40
C ALA A 233 24.78 -27.74 -18.12
N ASP A 234 25.87 -28.15 -17.47
CA ASP A 234 25.85 -28.89 -16.20
C ASP A 234 25.24 -28.08 -15.05
N VAL A 235 25.46 -26.76 -15.03
CA VAL A 235 24.82 -25.85 -14.06
C VAL A 235 23.31 -25.78 -14.29
N GLN A 236 22.87 -25.72 -15.55
CA GLN A 236 21.45 -25.72 -15.91
C GLN A 236 20.78 -27.06 -15.57
N GLU A 237 21.42 -28.18 -15.92
CA GLU A 237 20.96 -29.52 -15.55
C GLU A 237 20.83 -29.66 -14.03
N LYS A 238 21.79 -29.13 -13.28
CA LYS A 238 21.75 -29.14 -11.83
C LYS A 238 20.63 -28.27 -11.27
N PHE A 239 20.41 -27.06 -11.81
CA PHE A 239 19.30 -26.19 -11.43
C PHE A 239 17.95 -26.89 -11.62
N TRP A 240 17.70 -27.41 -12.82
CA TRP A 240 16.44 -28.09 -13.14
C TRP A 240 16.30 -29.46 -12.47
N SER A 241 17.36 -30.05 -11.92
CA SER A 241 17.27 -31.29 -11.12
C SER A 241 16.47 -31.13 -9.83
N TYR A 242 16.25 -29.89 -9.36
CA TYR A 242 15.44 -29.59 -8.18
C TYR A 242 13.94 -29.43 -8.49
N LEU A 243 13.51 -29.55 -9.76
CA LEU A 243 12.13 -29.34 -10.18
C LEU A 243 11.13 -30.22 -9.42
N ASP A 244 11.41 -31.51 -9.24
CA ASP A 244 10.47 -32.41 -8.54
C ASP A 244 10.41 -32.16 -7.03
N GLU A 245 11.54 -31.75 -6.43
CA GLU A 245 11.55 -31.36 -5.01
C GLU A 245 10.78 -30.05 -4.79
N ALA A 246 10.99 -29.07 -5.68
CA ALA A 246 10.24 -27.83 -5.71
C ALA A 246 8.75 -28.09 -5.93
N GLY A 247 8.41 -29.00 -6.84
CA GLY A 247 7.04 -29.41 -7.15
C GLY A 247 6.31 -30.00 -5.96
N ALA A 248 6.99 -30.84 -5.17
CA ALA A 248 6.44 -31.34 -3.92
C ALA A 248 6.21 -30.22 -2.87
N LYS A 249 7.06 -29.18 -2.80
CA LYS A 249 6.82 -28.04 -1.91
C LYS A 249 5.66 -27.16 -2.38
N PHE A 250 5.60 -26.90 -3.69
CA PHE A 250 4.50 -26.19 -4.33
C PHE A 250 3.15 -26.89 -4.04
N ALA A 251 3.08 -28.20 -4.22
CA ALA A 251 1.89 -28.98 -3.88
C ALA A 251 1.59 -29.01 -2.37
N GLN A 252 2.61 -28.99 -1.51
CA GLN A 252 2.43 -28.92 -0.06
C GLN A 252 1.80 -27.59 0.37
N GLU A 253 2.17 -26.47 -0.26
CA GLU A 253 1.56 -25.16 0.01
C GLU A 253 0.05 -25.20 -0.28
N ILE A 254 -0.37 -25.84 -1.37
CA ILE A 254 -1.79 -26.03 -1.70
C ILE A 254 -2.49 -26.86 -0.60
N ILE A 255 -1.86 -27.96 -0.17
CA ILE A 255 -2.39 -28.80 0.92
C ILE A 255 -2.57 -27.97 2.20
N ASP A 256 -1.55 -27.20 2.58
CA ASP A 256 -1.57 -26.38 3.80
C ASP A 256 -2.62 -25.27 3.71
N TYR A 257 -2.74 -24.62 2.55
CA TYR A 257 -3.77 -23.60 2.29
C TYR A 257 -5.17 -24.19 2.46
N VAL A 258 -5.44 -25.35 1.86
CA VAL A 258 -6.75 -26.02 1.97
C VAL A 258 -7.06 -26.40 3.41
N ASN A 259 -6.10 -26.98 4.12
CA ASN A 259 -6.27 -27.40 5.51
C ASN A 259 -6.32 -26.21 6.50
N THR A 260 -5.94 -25.02 6.07
CA THR A 260 -6.08 -23.79 6.87
C THR A 260 -7.40 -23.08 6.62
N LYS A 261 -7.86 -23.04 5.36
CA LYS A 261 -9.00 -22.19 4.95
C LYS A 261 -10.31 -22.93 4.76
N TYR A 262 -10.27 -24.24 4.48
CA TYR A 262 -11.44 -24.97 3.98
C TYR A 262 -11.82 -26.21 4.81
N THR A 263 -11.38 -26.30 6.08
CA THR A 263 -11.73 -27.43 6.95
C THR A 263 -13.24 -27.63 7.16
N SER A 264 -14.04 -26.56 7.02
CA SER A 264 -15.50 -26.64 7.07
C SER A 264 -16.11 -27.49 5.95
N TYR A 265 -15.40 -27.67 4.83
CA TYR A 265 -15.88 -28.39 3.64
C TYR A 265 -15.61 -29.90 3.71
N ILE A 266 -14.89 -30.39 4.71
CA ILE A 266 -14.54 -31.81 4.85
C ILE A 266 -15.79 -32.69 4.86
N GLY A 267 -16.85 -32.29 5.58
CA GLY A 267 -18.08 -33.08 5.67
C GLY A 267 -18.83 -33.22 4.35
N ASP A 268 -18.75 -32.20 3.49
CA ASP A 268 -19.49 -32.15 2.22
C ASP A 268 -18.71 -32.79 1.07
N TYR A 269 -17.37 -32.63 1.06
CA TYR A 269 -16.51 -33.02 -0.07
C TYR A 269 -15.58 -34.20 0.23
N PHE A 270 -15.42 -34.58 1.50
CA PHE A 270 -14.43 -35.59 1.94
C PHE A 270 -14.99 -36.57 2.99
N ALA A 271 -16.31 -36.81 2.95
CA ALA A 271 -16.96 -37.83 3.75
C ALA A 271 -16.39 -39.24 3.45
N PRO A 272 -16.32 -40.15 4.44
CA PRO A 272 -16.92 -40.08 5.78
C PRO A 272 -16.01 -39.47 6.86
N TYR A 273 -14.85 -38.90 6.52
CA TYR A 273 -13.88 -38.39 7.50
C TYR A 273 -14.35 -37.12 8.20
N THR A 274 -13.99 -36.95 9.48
CA THR A 274 -14.24 -35.70 10.22
C THR A 274 -13.05 -34.73 10.16
N PRO A 275 -13.25 -33.43 10.44
CA PRO A 275 -12.14 -32.47 10.51
C PRO A 275 -11.03 -32.88 11.48
N GLU A 276 -11.38 -33.50 12.60
CA GLU A 276 -10.41 -33.99 13.60
C GLU A 276 -9.59 -35.17 13.07
N GLU A 277 -10.20 -36.08 12.30
CA GLU A 277 -9.51 -37.21 11.68
C GLU A 277 -8.56 -36.74 10.59
N VAL A 278 -8.99 -35.78 9.76
CA VAL A 278 -8.15 -35.18 8.72
C VAL A 278 -6.96 -34.45 9.36
N ALA A 279 -7.19 -33.59 10.36
CA ALA A 279 -6.13 -32.86 11.05
C ALA A 279 -5.10 -33.78 11.74
N ALA A 280 -5.47 -35.02 12.08
CA ALA A 280 -4.60 -35.99 12.72
C ALA A 280 -3.76 -36.85 11.74
N SER A 281 -3.98 -36.74 10.43
CA SER A 281 -3.34 -37.60 9.44
C SER A 281 -2.83 -36.80 8.23
N PRO A 282 -1.50 -36.67 8.02
CA PRO A 282 -0.95 -36.01 6.84
C PRO A 282 -1.45 -36.59 5.52
N THR A 283 -1.71 -37.91 5.48
CA THR A 283 -2.28 -38.56 4.30
C THR A 283 -3.70 -38.13 4.02
N LEU A 284 -4.52 -37.95 5.07
CA LEU A 284 -5.87 -37.41 4.88
C LEU A 284 -5.84 -35.92 4.55
N GLN A 285 -4.90 -35.15 5.11
CA GLN A 285 -4.71 -33.74 4.75
C GLN A 285 -4.35 -33.58 3.27
N ALA A 286 -3.42 -34.39 2.77
CA ALA A 286 -3.02 -34.38 1.37
C ALA A 286 -4.16 -34.82 0.44
N ALA A 287 -4.82 -35.94 0.75
CA ALA A 287 -5.95 -36.42 -0.04
C ALA A 287 -7.13 -35.43 -0.03
N PHE A 288 -7.44 -34.81 1.11
CA PHE A 288 -8.46 -33.76 1.19
C PHE A 288 -8.07 -32.53 0.36
N GLY A 289 -6.82 -32.09 0.46
CA GLY A 289 -6.25 -31.04 -0.38
C GLY A 289 -6.47 -31.32 -1.85
N MET A 290 -6.05 -32.50 -2.31
CA MET A 290 -6.24 -32.94 -3.70
C MET A 290 -7.70 -32.99 -4.12
N VAL A 291 -8.61 -33.55 -3.30
CA VAL A 291 -10.04 -33.62 -3.63
C VAL A 291 -10.64 -32.23 -3.81
N LEU A 292 -10.40 -31.32 -2.85
CA LEU A 292 -10.97 -29.99 -2.90
C LEU A 292 -10.39 -29.17 -4.07
N TRP A 293 -9.13 -29.43 -4.42
CA TRP A 293 -8.44 -28.78 -5.53
C TRP A 293 -8.72 -29.43 -6.90
N GLY A 294 -9.56 -30.48 -6.96
CA GLY A 294 -9.96 -31.13 -8.22
C GLY A 294 -9.02 -32.23 -8.73
N TYR A 295 -8.07 -32.67 -7.92
CA TYR A 295 -7.02 -33.65 -8.23
C TYR A 295 -7.27 -35.04 -7.64
N GLY A 296 -8.50 -35.35 -7.22
CA GLY A 296 -8.83 -36.71 -6.84
C GLY A 296 -10.24 -36.90 -6.32
N SER A 297 -10.54 -38.14 -5.98
CA SER A 297 -11.84 -38.55 -5.43
C SER A 297 -11.70 -39.71 -4.44
N LEU A 298 -12.61 -39.75 -3.46
CA LEU A 298 -12.76 -40.88 -2.54
C LEU A 298 -13.75 -41.92 -3.08
N SER A 299 -13.53 -43.19 -2.74
CA SER A 299 -14.57 -44.21 -2.87
C SER A 299 -15.77 -43.92 -1.97
N GLU A 300 -16.94 -44.48 -2.29
CA GLU A 300 -18.18 -44.28 -1.51
C GLU A 300 -18.05 -44.62 -0.02
N ASP A 301 -17.18 -45.57 0.33
CA ASP A 301 -16.90 -45.97 1.70
C ASP A 301 -15.71 -45.25 2.35
N GLY A 302 -15.07 -44.33 1.63
CA GLY A 302 -13.89 -43.57 2.04
C GLY A 302 -12.61 -44.39 2.19
N SER A 303 -12.60 -45.67 1.82
CA SER A 303 -11.45 -46.55 2.04
C SER A 303 -10.29 -46.29 1.07
N THR A 304 -10.59 -45.83 -0.14
CA THR A 304 -9.59 -45.60 -1.19
C THR A 304 -9.69 -44.20 -1.77
N PHE A 305 -8.53 -43.64 -2.13
CA PHE A 305 -8.39 -42.37 -2.83
C PHE A 305 -7.84 -42.63 -4.23
N THR A 306 -8.44 -42.03 -5.26
CA THR A 306 -7.95 -42.10 -6.64
C THR A 306 -7.63 -40.71 -7.15
N THR A 307 -6.42 -40.54 -7.69
CA THR A 307 -5.94 -39.26 -8.26
C THR A 307 -6.68 -38.92 -9.56
N GLY A 308 -6.82 -37.63 -9.84
CA GLY A 308 -7.66 -37.12 -10.93
C GLY A 308 -7.10 -37.35 -12.32
N TYR A 309 -5.77 -37.26 -12.47
CA TYR A 309 -5.13 -37.23 -13.80
C TYR A 309 -4.21 -38.42 -14.06
N SER A 310 -3.44 -38.83 -13.06
CA SER A 310 -2.55 -40.00 -13.10
C SER A 310 -3.30 -41.33 -12.87
N ASN A 311 -4.56 -41.29 -12.42
CA ASN A 311 -5.44 -42.45 -12.20
C ASN A 311 -4.83 -43.52 -11.28
N LYS A 312 -4.05 -43.11 -10.28
CA LYS A 312 -3.47 -43.99 -9.24
C LYS A 312 -4.45 -44.11 -8.09
N THR A 313 -4.66 -45.33 -7.60
CA THR A 313 -5.53 -45.61 -6.45
C THR A 313 -4.71 -46.03 -5.24
N PHE A 314 -5.03 -45.46 -4.08
CA PHE A 314 -4.37 -45.65 -2.79
C PHE A 314 -5.38 -46.14 -1.76
N ASP A 315 -5.03 -47.14 -0.94
CA ASP A 315 -5.78 -47.50 0.27
C ASP A 315 -5.34 -46.56 1.40
N LEU A 316 -6.24 -45.68 1.86
CA LEU A 316 -5.90 -44.62 2.83
C LEU A 316 -5.50 -45.14 4.22
N LYS A 317 -5.64 -46.44 4.49
CA LYS A 317 -5.15 -47.07 5.73
C LYS A 317 -3.78 -47.73 5.57
N ALA A 318 -3.40 -48.08 4.34
CA ALA A 318 -2.18 -48.84 4.05
C ALA A 318 -1.12 -48.03 3.31
N ASP A 319 -1.56 -47.10 2.47
CA ASP A 319 -0.72 -46.31 1.57
C ASP A 319 -0.63 -44.85 2.04
N THR A 320 0.46 -44.19 1.63
CA THR A 320 0.69 -42.78 1.89
C THR A 320 0.28 -41.96 0.66
N VAL A 321 -0.64 -41.01 0.86
CA VAL A 321 -0.82 -39.87 -0.04
C VAL A 321 -0.06 -38.69 0.57
N ASP A 322 0.74 -38.00 -0.23
CA ASP A 322 1.53 -36.85 0.19
C ASP A 322 1.68 -35.85 -0.97
N ALA A 323 2.42 -34.77 -0.74
CA ALA A 323 2.62 -33.74 -1.75
C ALA A 323 3.38 -34.22 -3.00
N LYS A 324 4.13 -35.32 -2.94
CA LYS A 324 4.76 -35.90 -4.14
C LYS A 324 3.73 -36.57 -5.03
N VAL A 325 2.78 -37.30 -4.43
CA VAL A 325 1.64 -37.86 -5.16
C VAL A 325 0.84 -36.75 -5.82
N PHE A 326 0.64 -35.63 -5.13
CA PHE A 326 -0.05 -34.48 -5.70
C PHE A 326 0.75 -33.83 -6.84
N TRP A 327 2.06 -33.59 -6.65
CA TRP A 327 2.91 -33.07 -7.72
C TRP A 327 2.89 -33.93 -8.99
N GLU A 328 2.97 -35.25 -8.85
CA GLU A 328 2.85 -36.18 -9.98
C GLU A 328 1.51 -36.02 -10.72
N ASP A 329 0.43 -35.72 -10.02
CA ASP A 329 -0.89 -35.52 -10.60
C ASP A 329 -1.02 -34.14 -11.30
N ILE A 330 -0.38 -33.10 -10.74
CA ILE A 330 -0.26 -31.78 -11.37
C ILE A 330 0.48 -31.90 -12.70
N ILE A 331 1.63 -32.60 -12.72
CA ILE A 331 2.37 -32.88 -13.95
C ILE A 331 1.56 -33.76 -14.91
N ALA A 332 0.74 -34.70 -14.43
CA ALA A 332 -0.14 -35.47 -15.30
C ALA A 332 -1.21 -34.61 -16.00
N ASN A 333 -1.63 -33.50 -15.40
CA ASN A 333 -2.57 -32.55 -16.00
C ASN A 333 -1.89 -31.59 -17.00
N PHE A 334 -0.82 -30.91 -16.56
CA PHE A 334 -0.22 -29.80 -17.31
C PHE A 334 1.08 -30.16 -18.05
N GLY A 335 1.64 -31.35 -17.81
CA GLY A 335 3.01 -31.66 -18.18
C GLY A 335 3.98 -30.68 -17.51
N TYR A 336 5.04 -30.32 -18.23
CA TYR A 336 6.06 -29.39 -17.76
C TYR A 336 5.83 -27.94 -18.22
N ASP A 337 4.59 -27.57 -18.55
CA ASP A 337 4.23 -26.18 -18.82
C ASP A 337 4.24 -25.40 -17.50
N LEU A 338 5.35 -24.73 -17.19
CA LEU A 338 5.52 -23.98 -15.94
C LEU A 338 4.97 -22.55 -16.04
N THR A 339 4.12 -22.23 -17.03
CA THR A 339 3.53 -20.89 -17.17
C THR A 339 2.33 -20.69 -16.25
N ASP A 340 1.84 -19.45 -16.14
CA ASP A 340 0.63 -19.10 -15.36
C ASP A 340 -0.65 -19.74 -15.91
N ALA A 341 -0.63 -20.23 -17.15
CA ALA A 341 -1.71 -21.02 -17.74
C ALA A 341 -1.50 -22.55 -17.56
N GLY A 342 -0.31 -22.96 -17.12
CA GLY A 342 0.07 -24.34 -16.84
C GLY A 342 0.16 -24.60 -15.33
N VAL A 343 1.26 -25.20 -14.85
CA VAL A 343 1.48 -25.54 -13.44
C VAL A 343 1.24 -24.36 -12.49
N ASN A 344 1.67 -23.14 -12.84
CA ASN A 344 1.50 -21.99 -11.96
C ASN A 344 0.04 -21.52 -11.82
N TYR A 345 -0.87 -22.03 -12.66
CA TYR A 345 -2.31 -21.85 -12.46
C TYR A 345 -2.78 -22.39 -11.10
N GLU A 346 -2.12 -23.43 -10.60
CA GLU A 346 -2.51 -24.14 -9.37
C GLU A 346 -1.96 -23.52 -8.08
N LYS A 347 -1.19 -22.42 -8.16
CA LYS A 347 -0.55 -21.84 -6.98
C LYS A 347 -1.58 -21.40 -5.93
N ALA A 348 -1.34 -21.73 -4.67
CA ALA A 348 -2.19 -21.30 -3.56
C ALA A 348 -1.75 -19.96 -2.95
N GLY A 349 -0.47 -19.59 -3.11
CA GLY A 349 0.12 -18.34 -2.67
C GLY A 349 0.72 -17.54 -3.84
N ASP A 350 1.64 -16.63 -3.51
CA ASP A 350 2.25 -15.73 -4.49
C ASP A 350 3.43 -16.37 -5.25
N LEU A 351 4.02 -17.44 -4.70
CA LEU A 351 5.22 -18.08 -5.24
C LEU A 351 4.89 -18.99 -6.44
N THR A 352 5.73 -18.91 -7.46
CA THR A 352 5.70 -19.80 -8.63
C THR A 352 6.52 -21.06 -8.38
N ILE A 353 6.34 -22.10 -9.20
CA ILE A 353 7.21 -23.28 -9.16
C ILE A 353 8.69 -22.91 -9.37
N GLN A 354 8.96 -21.90 -10.20
CA GLN A 354 10.29 -21.37 -10.45
C GLN A 354 10.93 -20.77 -9.20
N ASP A 355 10.15 -20.09 -8.36
CA ASP A 355 10.63 -19.51 -7.10
C ASP A 355 11.05 -20.63 -6.13
N TYR A 356 10.27 -21.70 -6.04
CA TYR A 356 10.65 -22.88 -5.25
C TYR A 356 11.94 -23.54 -5.74
N ILE A 357 12.15 -23.67 -7.06
CA ILE A 357 13.39 -24.21 -7.62
C ILE A 357 14.57 -23.31 -7.28
N LYS A 358 14.39 -21.99 -7.47
CA LYS A 358 15.39 -20.97 -7.14
C LYS A 358 15.81 -21.04 -5.68
N ASP A 359 14.85 -21.10 -4.77
CA ASP A 359 15.12 -21.17 -3.33
C ASP A 359 15.89 -22.43 -2.94
N ILE A 360 15.48 -23.61 -3.44
CA ILE A 360 16.20 -24.86 -3.18
C ILE A 360 17.61 -24.83 -3.77
N TYR A 361 17.75 -24.40 -5.01
CA TYR A 361 19.04 -24.32 -5.69
C TYR A 361 19.99 -23.38 -4.95
N ILE A 362 19.53 -22.18 -4.57
CA ILE A 362 20.35 -21.22 -3.84
C ILE A 362 20.70 -21.74 -2.45
N ALA A 363 19.76 -22.35 -1.73
CA ALA A 363 20.02 -22.92 -0.41
C ALA A 363 21.03 -24.08 -0.44
N THR A 364 21.11 -24.82 -1.55
CA THR A 364 21.95 -26.03 -1.66
C THR A 364 23.29 -25.77 -2.33
N GLU A 365 23.31 -24.97 -3.40
CA GLU A 365 24.47 -24.78 -4.29
C GLU A 365 25.00 -23.33 -4.28
N GLY A 366 24.14 -22.36 -3.94
CA GLY A 366 24.40 -20.93 -4.14
C GLY A 366 24.86 -20.16 -2.90
N GLN A 367 24.80 -20.76 -1.72
CA GLN A 367 25.12 -20.09 -0.46
C GLN A 367 26.57 -19.58 -0.44
N VAL A 368 26.76 -18.34 0.02
CA VAL A 368 28.08 -17.77 0.26
C VAL A 368 28.62 -18.31 1.59
N GLU A 369 29.84 -18.86 1.59
CA GLU A 369 30.49 -19.32 2.82
C GLU A 369 30.67 -18.16 3.80
N GLY A 370 30.17 -18.32 5.03
CA GLY A 370 30.15 -17.26 6.05
C GLY A 370 28.99 -16.27 5.93
N GLY A 371 28.14 -16.41 4.92
CA GLY A 371 26.95 -15.59 4.70
C GLY A 371 27.23 -14.22 4.07
N VAL A 372 26.16 -13.52 3.70
CA VAL A 372 26.20 -12.14 3.21
C VAL A 372 25.77 -11.24 4.36
N SER A 373 26.72 -10.52 4.96
CA SER A 373 26.47 -9.76 6.19
C SER A 373 25.89 -8.37 5.95
N SER A 374 26.01 -7.83 4.73
CA SER A 374 25.67 -6.44 4.41
C SER A 374 24.90 -6.31 3.09
N ILE A 375 24.04 -5.30 3.01
CA ILE A 375 23.32 -4.86 1.81
C ILE A 375 24.15 -3.77 1.13
N THR A 376 24.66 -4.01 -0.09
CA THR A 376 25.64 -3.13 -0.75
C THR A 376 25.11 -1.72 -1.05
N GLY A 377 23.81 -1.59 -1.26
CA GLY A 377 23.10 -0.34 -1.46
C GLY A 377 22.91 0.47 -0.18
N ILE A 378 23.09 -0.12 1.01
CA ILE A 378 22.93 0.55 2.30
C ILE A 378 24.31 0.81 2.91
N THR A 379 24.68 2.08 3.01
CA THR A 379 25.96 2.50 3.57
C THR A 379 25.77 3.62 4.59
N SER A 380 26.74 3.80 5.47
CA SER A 380 26.75 4.91 6.43
C SER A 380 28.14 5.52 6.55
N GLY A 381 28.20 6.73 7.08
CA GLY A 381 29.48 7.39 7.34
C GLY A 381 29.28 8.71 8.07
N LYS A 382 30.29 9.56 7.97
CA LYS A 382 30.25 10.93 8.46
C LYS A 382 30.60 11.90 7.36
N MET A 383 30.03 13.10 7.43
CA MET A 383 30.34 14.19 6.52
C MET A 383 30.28 15.53 7.25
N VAL A 384 31.06 16.49 6.78
CA VAL A 384 30.95 17.89 7.22
C VAL A 384 29.89 18.57 6.35
N CYS A 385 28.81 19.01 6.98
CA CYS A 385 27.70 19.69 6.32
C CYS A 385 28.05 21.15 5.97
N GLU A 386 27.19 21.82 5.20
CA GLU A 386 27.41 23.22 4.77
C GLU A 386 27.54 24.21 5.93
N ASP A 387 26.93 23.90 7.07
CA ASP A 387 27.03 24.67 8.32
C ASP A 387 28.34 24.43 9.09
N GLY A 388 29.23 23.57 8.58
CA GLY A 388 30.51 23.22 9.18
C GLY A 388 30.44 22.17 10.29
N VAL A 389 29.26 21.60 10.56
CA VAL A 389 29.06 20.56 11.58
C VAL A 389 29.27 19.17 10.95
N GLU A 390 30.04 18.32 11.62
CA GLU A 390 30.17 16.91 11.23
C GLU A 390 28.93 16.13 11.69
N ARG A 391 28.25 15.47 10.77
CA ARG A 391 27.06 14.63 11.03
C ARG A 391 27.25 13.23 10.48
N GLU A 392 26.59 12.26 11.10
CA GLU A 392 26.44 10.92 10.52
C GLU A 392 25.46 10.97 9.34
N TYR A 393 25.65 10.07 8.37
CA TYR A 393 24.68 9.87 7.30
C TYR A 393 24.39 8.38 7.09
N VAL A 394 23.20 8.08 6.57
CA VAL A 394 22.83 6.79 5.98
C VAL A 394 22.45 7.02 4.52
N LYS A 395 22.94 6.17 3.63
CA LYS A 395 22.70 6.26 2.20
C LYS A 395 22.13 4.95 1.68
N VAL A 396 21.09 5.05 0.87
CA VAL A 396 20.41 3.93 0.23
C VAL A 396 20.45 4.12 -1.30
N VAL A 397 20.92 3.11 -2.02
CA VAL A 397 20.94 3.08 -3.49
C VAL A 397 19.99 1.99 -3.97
N ILE A 398 19.05 2.37 -4.82
CA ILE A 398 18.13 1.45 -5.49
C ILE A 398 18.42 1.38 -6.98
N ASP A 399 18.10 0.22 -7.57
CA ASP A 399 18.06 0.06 -9.02
C ASP A 399 16.77 0.64 -9.60
N GLY A 400 16.93 1.49 -10.61
CA GLY A 400 15.84 2.22 -11.28
C GLY A 400 15.36 3.46 -10.52
N VAL A 401 14.13 3.87 -10.85
CA VAL A 401 13.41 4.98 -10.21
C VAL A 401 12.14 4.40 -9.59
N ASP A 402 11.89 4.74 -8.32
CA ASP A 402 10.65 4.42 -7.62
C ASP A 402 10.20 5.64 -6.82
N PRO A 403 9.18 6.39 -7.29
CA PRO A 403 8.65 7.55 -6.56
C PRO A 403 8.09 7.21 -5.18
N THR A 404 7.75 5.94 -4.94
CA THR A 404 7.24 5.48 -3.65
C THR A 404 8.34 5.13 -2.65
N ALA A 405 9.60 5.01 -3.09
CA ALA A 405 10.71 4.55 -2.25
C ALA A 405 10.96 5.46 -1.05
N ILE A 406 10.85 6.78 -1.21
CA ILE A 406 11.06 7.74 -0.12
C ILE A 406 10.08 7.53 1.05
N PHE A 407 8.86 7.06 0.77
CA PHE A 407 7.85 6.76 1.80
C PHE A 407 8.19 5.48 2.57
N LYS A 408 8.78 4.49 1.90
CA LYS A 408 9.26 3.25 2.52
C LYS A 408 10.55 3.45 3.33
N LEU A 409 11.32 4.50 3.02
CA LEU A 409 12.56 4.87 3.73
C LEU A 409 12.31 5.67 5.01
N GLY A 410 11.11 6.20 5.25
CA GLY A 410 10.72 6.88 6.50
C GLY A 410 10.48 5.93 7.67
N ILE A 411 11.34 4.94 7.85
CA ILE A 411 11.25 3.92 8.90
C ILE A 411 11.33 4.54 10.30
N SER A 412 10.78 3.85 11.30
CA SER A 412 11.06 4.18 12.71
C SER A 412 12.54 3.96 13.03
N VAL A 413 13.14 4.86 13.81
CA VAL A 413 14.51 4.72 14.32
C VAL A 413 14.45 4.01 15.67
N VAL A 414 14.76 2.72 15.66
CA VAL A 414 14.52 1.83 16.80
C VAL A 414 15.80 1.59 17.60
N PRO A 415 15.77 1.71 18.94
CA PRO A 415 16.96 1.59 19.81
C PRO A 415 17.53 0.17 19.80
N PHE A 416 18.63 -0.04 19.08
CA PHE A 416 19.28 -1.34 18.98
C PHE A 416 19.61 -1.92 20.36
N HIS A 417 20.11 -1.08 21.27
CA HIS A 417 20.53 -1.51 22.61
C HIS A 417 19.38 -2.07 23.45
N TYR A 418 18.16 -1.56 23.29
CA TYR A 418 17.01 -2.00 24.09
C TYR A 418 16.36 -3.26 23.51
N TYR A 419 16.19 -3.31 22.18
CA TYR A 419 15.52 -4.43 21.52
C TYR A 419 16.39 -5.68 21.45
N THR A 420 17.70 -5.56 21.64
CA THR A 420 18.63 -6.69 21.72
C THR A 420 19.12 -6.99 23.14
N ASP A 421 18.73 -6.20 24.15
CA ASP A 421 19.16 -6.39 25.53
C ASP A 421 18.71 -7.77 26.08
N GLY A 422 19.70 -8.61 26.40
CA GLY A 422 19.50 -9.96 26.89
C GLY A 422 19.45 -11.06 25.81
N TYR A 423 19.55 -10.70 24.52
CA TYR A 423 19.70 -11.69 23.46
C TYR A 423 21.06 -12.39 23.56
N THR A 424 21.08 -13.72 23.46
CA THR A 424 22.29 -14.54 23.65
C THR A 424 22.88 -15.10 22.36
N GLY A 425 22.25 -14.85 21.21
CA GLY A 425 22.75 -15.26 19.90
C GLY A 425 23.87 -14.35 19.38
N ASN A 426 24.24 -14.52 18.11
CA ASN A 426 25.38 -13.82 17.52
C ASN A 426 24.89 -12.66 16.65
N LEU A 427 24.98 -11.45 17.17
CA LEU A 427 24.62 -10.24 16.43
C LEU A 427 25.78 -9.81 15.52
N ASN A 428 25.47 -9.48 14.26
CA ASN A 428 26.41 -8.87 13.33
C ASN A 428 26.64 -7.38 13.66
N GLU A 429 27.43 -6.68 12.84
CA GLU A 429 27.76 -5.26 13.06
C GLU A 429 26.55 -4.31 13.03
N PHE A 430 25.49 -4.69 12.30
CA PHE A 430 24.22 -3.98 12.20
C PHE A 430 23.24 -4.33 13.32
N GLY A 431 23.62 -5.25 14.21
CA GLY A 431 22.81 -5.60 15.37
C GLY A 431 21.75 -6.65 15.12
N VAL A 432 21.87 -7.45 14.06
CA VAL A 432 20.93 -8.53 13.74
C VAL A 432 21.63 -9.90 13.71
N ASP A 433 20.89 -10.95 14.03
CA ASP A 433 21.31 -12.35 13.83
C ASP A 433 20.58 -12.87 12.58
N THR A 434 21.22 -12.67 11.43
CA THR A 434 20.57 -12.75 10.12
C THR A 434 19.97 -14.12 9.85
N GLY A 435 18.71 -14.14 9.43
CA GLY A 435 18.03 -15.38 9.05
C GLY A 435 17.69 -16.30 10.23
N ASN A 436 17.85 -15.82 11.47
CA ASN A 436 17.58 -16.59 12.67
C ASN A 436 16.15 -16.31 13.20
N LYS A 437 15.33 -17.37 13.28
CA LYS A 437 13.97 -17.27 13.81
C LYS A 437 13.94 -16.89 15.30
N GLU A 438 14.88 -17.41 16.09
CA GLU A 438 14.95 -17.12 17.53
C GLU A 438 15.20 -15.64 17.81
N PHE A 439 15.93 -14.95 16.91
CA PHE A 439 16.13 -13.51 16.97
C PHE A 439 14.81 -12.75 16.75
N MET A 440 14.04 -13.10 15.72
CA MET A 440 12.72 -12.48 15.48
C MET A 440 11.75 -12.73 16.64
N ASP A 441 11.74 -13.96 17.17
CA ASP A 441 10.93 -14.29 18.34
C ASP A 441 11.39 -13.51 19.57
N PHE A 442 12.70 -13.27 19.72
CA PHE A 442 13.25 -12.45 20.78
C PHE A 442 12.79 -10.99 20.69
N LEU A 443 12.84 -10.38 19.50
CA LEU A 443 12.37 -9.00 19.31
C LEU A 443 10.89 -8.85 19.69
N LYS A 444 10.06 -9.86 19.41
CA LYS A 444 8.63 -9.90 19.78
C LYS A 444 8.38 -9.94 21.29
N THR A 445 9.37 -10.31 22.10
CA THR A 445 9.25 -10.24 23.58
C THR A 445 9.10 -8.81 24.10
N LYS A 446 9.35 -7.80 23.25
CA LYS A 446 9.19 -6.38 23.55
C LYS A 446 7.89 -5.77 23.00
N ASN A 447 7.00 -6.58 22.43
CA ASN A 447 5.74 -6.11 21.84
C ASN A 447 4.86 -5.32 22.82
N ASP A 448 4.91 -5.61 24.11
CA ASP A 448 4.06 -4.95 25.13
C ASP A 448 4.68 -3.68 25.73
N ARG A 449 5.88 -3.27 25.28
CA ARG A 449 6.70 -2.24 25.94
C ARG A 449 7.58 -1.44 24.97
N PRO A 450 7.00 -0.64 24.08
CA PRO A 450 7.77 0.14 23.12
C PRO A 450 8.66 1.17 23.82
N LEU A 451 9.87 1.31 23.31
CA LEU A 451 10.84 2.34 23.72
C LEU A 451 11.39 3.01 22.46
N GLY A 452 11.50 4.33 22.50
CA GLY A 452 12.04 5.13 21.40
C GLY A 452 12.32 6.58 21.82
N ALA A 453 12.51 7.44 20.82
CA ALA A 453 12.86 8.86 20.97
C ALA A 453 11.71 9.82 20.65
N GLY A 454 10.46 9.32 20.72
CA GLY A 454 9.24 10.09 20.47
C GLY A 454 8.82 10.99 21.63
N PRO A 455 7.68 11.68 21.49
CA PRO A 455 7.21 12.67 22.46
C PRO A 455 6.81 12.07 23.81
N TYR A 456 6.40 10.81 23.87
CA TYR A 456 5.91 10.18 25.10
C TYR A 456 6.61 8.86 25.41
N ILE A 457 6.71 8.54 26.70
CA ILE A 457 7.27 7.30 27.23
C ILE A 457 6.10 6.41 27.65
N PHE A 458 6.01 5.23 27.04
CA PHE A 458 5.02 4.22 27.41
C PHE A 458 5.15 3.85 28.89
N GLN A 459 4.02 3.66 29.58
CA GLN A 459 4.00 3.22 30.99
C GLN A 459 3.34 1.86 31.13
N GLU A 460 2.08 1.73 30.70
CA GLU A 460 1.31 0.50 30.78
C GLU A 460 0.16 0.47 29.80
N TYR A 461 -0.29 -0.74 29.47
CA TYR A 461 -1.57 -1.00 28.83
C TYR A 461 -2.39 -1.91 29.75
N LYS A 462 -3.49 -1.37 30.28
CA LYS A 462 -4.31 -2.05 31.28
C LYS A 462 -5.74 -1.54 31.22
N ASP A 463 -6.70 -2.44 31.40
CA ASP A 463 -8.14 -2.12 31.41
C ASP A 463 -8.57 -1.34 30.15
N ASN A 464 -8.01 -1.73 28.99
CA ASN A 464 -8.20 -1.10 27.67
C ASN A 464 -7.75 0.37 27.59
N VAL A 465 -6.77 0.76 28.44
CA VAL A 465 -6.15 2.08 28.46
C VAL A 465 -4.65 1.96 28.32
N VAL A 466 -4.09 2.64 27.32
CA VAL A 466 -2.64 2.85 27.23
C VAL A 466 -2.30 4.16 27.92
N THR A 467 -1.40 4.13 28.89
CA THR A 467 -0.92 5.32 29.62
C THR A 467 0.52 5.63 29.27
N TYR A 468 0.80 6.93 29.10
CA TYR A 468 2.13 7.46 28.85
C TYR A 468 2.47 8.59 29.82
N THR A 469 3.77 8.81 30.03
CA THR A 469 4.31 10.03 30.62
C THR A 469 5.11 10.80 29.58
N ALA A 470 5.12 12.12 29.67
CA ALA A 470 5.87 12.97 28.74
C ALA A 470 7.37 12.65 28.73
N ASN A 471 7.98 12.63 27.54
CA ASN A 471 9.42 12.52 27.37
C ASN A 471 10.06 13.93 27.43
N ASP A 472 10.62 14.31 28.58
CA ASP A 472 11.25 15.63 28.74
C ASP A 472 12.50 15.81 27.86
N ASN A 473 13.07 14.71 27.34
CA ASN A 473 14.20 14.71 26.42
C ASN A 473 13.80 14.79 24.95
N PHE A 474 12.50 14.86 24.62
CA PHE A 474 12.05 14.91 23.23
C PHE A 474 12.66 16.10 22.48
N MET A 475 13.17 15.83 21.26
CA MET A 475 14.04 16.76 20.55
C MET A 475 13.37 18.08 20.18
N LEU A 476 12.07 18.11 19.91
CA LEU A 476 11.32 19.35 19.64
C LEU A 476 10.78 20.04 20.89
N GLY A 477 11.08 19.50 22.08
CA GLY A 477 10.68 20.05 23.37
C GLY A 477 9.85 19.08 24.19
N SER A 478 9.89 19.23 25.51
CA SER A 478 9.08 18.42 26.41
C SER A 478 7.59 18.57 26.06
N PRO A 479 6.76 17.52 25.98
CA PRO A 479 5.32 17.71 25.79
C PRO A 479 4.72 18.57 26.89
N LYS A 480 3.88 19.55 26.57
CA LYS A 480 3.28 20.41 27.60
C LYS A 480 2.39 19.63 28.56
N ILE A 481 1.72 18.59 28.09
CA ILE A 481 0.86 17.72 28.91
C ILE A 481 1.70 16.59 29.50
N LYS A 482 1.63 16.40 30.82
CA LYS A 482 2.45 15.39 31.52
C LYS A 482 2.01 13.96 31.22
N THR A 483 0.70 13.72 31.21
CA THR A 483 0.13 12.36 31.09
C THR A 483 -0.78 12.31 29.87
N PHE A 484 -0.52 11.37 28.97
CA PHE A 484 -1.37 11.10 27.82
C PHE A 484 -1.95 9.70 27.94
N ARG A 485 -3.17 9.51 27.45
CA ARG A 485 -3.84 8.21 27.41
C ARG A 485 -4.55 7.99 26.09
N TYR A 486 -4.39 6.78 25.56
CA TYR A 486 -5.35 6.21 24.63
C TYR A 486 -6.36 5.36 25.40
N GLN A 487 -7.63 5.52 25.08
CA GLN A 487 -8.74 4.74 25.62
C GLN A 487 -9.43 4.03 24.46
N GLU A 488 -9.52 2.71 24.49
CA GLU A 488 -10.27 1.99 23.46
C GLU A 488 -11.75 2.34 23.52
N ILE A 489 -12.30 2.71 22.38
CA ILE A 489 -13.72 3.02 22.17
C ILE A 489 -14.24 2.11 21.06
N ALA A 490 -15.42 1.54 21.27
CA ALA A 490 -16.08 0.76 20.25
C ALA A 490 -16.50 1.65 19.07
N LEU A 491 -16.32 1.16 17.85
CA LEU A 491 -16.69 1.88 16.64
C LEU A 491 -18.16 2.34 16.70
N GLY A 492 -18.41 3.62 16.45
CA GLY A 492 -19.72 4.26 16.53
C GLY A 492 -20.05 4.89 17.90
N ALA A 493 -19.25 4.65 18.95
CA ALA A 493 -19.44 5.24 20.29
C ALA A 493 -18.52 6.46 20.56
N GLU A 494 -17.76 6.91 19.56
CA GLU A 494 -16.76 7.98 19.65
C GLU A 494 -17.37 9.30 20.15
N LEU A 495 -18.48 9.73 19.55
CA LEU A 495 -19.16 10.98 19.93
C LEU A 495 -19.68 10.90 21.36
N ASP A 496 -20.31 9.78 21.74
CA ASP A 496 -20.84 9.55 23.09
C ASP A 496 -19.71 9.53 24.13
N ALA A 497 -18.56 8.98 23.79
CA ALA A 497 -17.38 8.97 24.66
C ALA A 497 -16.87 10.39 24.94
N VAL A 498 -16.87 11.29 23.94
CA VAL A 498 -16.51 12.70 24.14
C VAL A 498 -17.61 13.45 24.89
N LEU A 499 -18.89 13.21 24.57
CA LEU A 499 -20.04 13.81 25.27
C LEU A 499 -20.09 13.44 26.74
N THR A 500 -19.75 12.22 27.12
CA THR A 500 -19.71 11.79 28.52
C THR A 500 -18.45 12.23 29.26
N GLY A 501 -17.43 12.69 28.53
CA GLY A 501 -16.10 12.99 29.07
C GLY A 501 -15.26 11.76 29.38
N THR A 502 -15.64 10.59 28.83
CA THR A 502 -14.82 9.37 28.88
C THR A 502 -13.49 9.59 28.15
N VAL A 503 -13.55 10.31 27.02
CA VAL A 503 -12.39 10.83 26.30
C VAL A 503 -12.56 12.34 26.07
N HIS A 504 -11.47 13.03 25.78
CA HIS A 504 -11.44 14.47 25.52
C HIS A 504 -11.36 14.81 24.03
N TYR A 505 -10.94 13.86 23.20
CA TYR A 505 -10.73 14.01 21.76
C TYR A 505 -11.07 12.70 21.05
N SER A 506 -11.75 12.81 19.90
CA SER A 506 -12.11 11.68 19.04
C SER A 506 -12.41 12.14 17.60
N ASP A 507 -12.65 11.20 16.68
CA ASP A 507 -12.87 11.42 15.26
C ASP A 507 -14.14 10.69 14.74
N PRO A 508 -15.33 10.98 15.29
CA PRO A 508 -16.57 10.33 14.87
C PRO A 508 -16.91 10.63 13.41
N SER A 509 -17.76 9.77 12.83
CA SER A 509 -18.33 10.01 11.50
C SER A 509 -19.02 11.38 11.42
N ALA A 510 -18.64 12.18 10.42
CA ALA A 510 -19.22 13.49 10.21
C ALA A 510 -20.68 13.39 9.73
N SER A 511 -21.58 14.18 10.33
CA SER A 511 -22.94 14.37 9.83
C SER A 511 -23.43 15.78 10.12
N THR A 512 -24.37 16.26 9.30
CA THR A 512 -24.99 17.58 9.46
C THR A 512 -25.73 17.69 10.80
N THR A 513 -26.35 16.61 11.27
CA THR A 513 -26.98 16.54 12.59
C THR A 513 -25.98 16.81 13.71
N ILE A 514 -24.86 16.07 13.75
CA ILE A 514 -23.85 16.22 14.82
C ILE A 514 -23.27 17.64 14.83
N ILE A 515 -22.96 18.18 13.65
CA ILE A 515 -22.42 19.54 13.51
C ILE A 515 -23.41 20.59 13.99
N ASN A 516 -24.69 20.45 13.63
CA ASN A 516 -25.74 21.35 14.10
C ASN A 516 -25.92 21.26 15.62
N ASP A 517 -25.86 20.06 16.20
CA ASP A 517 -25.98 19.88 17.65
C ASP A 517 -24.82 20.52 18.42
N ILE A 518 -23.57 20.34 17.94
CA ILE A 518 -22.39 21.02 18.50
C ILE A 518 -22.49 22.55 18.34
N THR A 519 -22.90 23.02 17.16
CA THR A 519 -23.03 24.45 16.85
C THR A 519 -24.11 25.13 17.68
N ASN A 520 -25.26 24.46 17.87
CA ASN A 520 -26.34 24.94 18.72
C ASN A 520 -25.94 24.99 20.20
N GLY A 521 -25.01 24.11 20.62
CA GLY A 521 -24.39 24.15 21.94
C GLY A 521 -25.36 23.95 23.10
N ALA A 522 -26.32 23.03 22.95
CA ALA A 522 -27.27 22.69 24.01
C ALA A 522 -26.83 21.46 24.81
N GLY A 523 -27.05 21.47 26.12
CA GLY A 523 -26.71 20.34 27.00
C GLY A 523 -25.21 19.98 26.93
N ASP A 524 -24.90 18.69 26.82
CA ASP A 524 -23.51 18.21 26.76
C ASP A 524 -22.75 18.63 25.50
N TYR A 525 -23.45 19.04 24.43
CA TYR A 525 -22.79 19.57 23.22
C TYR A 525 -22.17 20.94 23.45
N ALA A 526 -22.60 21.69 24.47
CA ALA A 526 -22.07 23.02 24.78
C ALA A 526 -20.56 23.04 25.03
N LYS A 527 -20.01 21.93 25.57
CA LYS A 527 -18.57 21.78 25.87
C LYS A 527 -17.75 21.29 24.68
N LEU A 528 -18.39 20.97 23.55
CA LEU A 528 -17.70 20.42 22.39
C LEU A 528 -17.37 21.51 21.37
N ALA A 529 -16.33 21.25 20.60
CA ALA A 529 -15.99 21.89 19.34
C ALA A 529 -15.58 20.81 18.33
N TYR A 530 -15.59 21.16 17.05
CA TYR A 530 -15.22 20.25 15.98
C TYR A 530 -14.33 20.94 14.95
N ILE A 531 -13.55 20.14 14.22
CA ILE A 531 -12.76 20.56 13.06
C ILE A 531 -13.10 19.60 11.93
N LEU A 532 -13.46 20.15 10.76
CA LEU A 532 -13.69 19.35 9.56
C LEU A 532 -12.40 19.21 8.76
N VAL A 533 -12.24 18.05 8.14
CA VAL A 533 -11.11 17.73 7.28
C VAL A 533 -11.63 17.00 6.05
N ASP A 534 -11.00 17.17 4.88
CA ASP A 534 -11.36 16.34 3.74
C ASP A 534 -11.02 14.86 4.04
N ASN A 535 -11.76 13.93 3.45
CA ASN A 535 -11.41 12.50 3.53
C ASN A 535 -10.36 12.16 2.47
N ASP A 536 -9.33 11.39 2.79
CA ASP A 536 -8.46 10.83 1.75
C ASP A 536 -9.19 9.69 1.02
N GLY A 537 -9.95 10.04 -0.02
CA GLY A 537 -10.77 9.10 -0.79
C GLY A 537 -12.09 9.70 -1.28
N TYR A 538 -12.73 9.04 -2.24
CA TYR A 538 -13.90 9.53 -2.95
C TYR A 538 -14.91 8.40 -3.20
N GLY A 539 -16.20 8.77 -3.28
CA GLY A 539 -17.26 7.85 -3.71
C GLY A 539 -17.34 7.74 -5.23
N TYR A 540 -17.74 6.59 -5.74
CA TYR A 540 -17.89 6.35 -7.17
C TYR A 540 -19.03 5.38 -7.50
N ILE A 541 -19.44 5.40 -8.77
CA ILE A 541 -20.33 4.40 -9.38
C ILE A 541 -19.51 3.63 -10.42
N GLY A 542 -19.34 2.32 -10.22
CA GLY A 542 -18.64 1.46 -11.16
C GLY A 542 -19.59 0.87 -12.20
N ILE A 543 -19.08 0.68 -13.42
CA ILE A 543 -19.78 0.05 -14.55
C ILE A 543 -18.85 -1.03 -15.08
N ASN A 544 -19.24 -2.30 -14.94
CA ASN A 544 -18.40 -3.42 -15.34
C ASN A 544 -18.33 -3.47 -16.87
N ALA A 545 -17.13 -3.30 -17.42
CA ALA A 545 -16.92 -3.19 -18.86
C ALA A 545 -17.22 -4.50 -19.62
N GLN A 546 -17.15 -5.66 -18.97
CA GLN A 546 -17.50 -6.94 -19.58
C GLN A 546 -19.01 -7.19 -19.59
N ALA A 547 -19.72 -6.69 -18.57
CA ALA A 547 -21.17 -6.77 -18.49
C ALA A 547 -21.89 -5.70 -19.34
N VAL A 548 -21.22 -4.57 -19.59
CA VAL A 548 -21.68 -3.48 -20.47
C VAL A 548 -20.56 -3.17 -21.48
N PRO A 549 -20.39 -4.01 -22.51
CA PRO A 549 -19.24 -3.97 -23.42
C PRO A 549 -19.22 -2.76 -24.33
N GLU A 550 -20.37 -2.20 -24.69
CA GLU A 550 -20.44 -1.09 -25.64
C GLU A 550 -20.04 0.24 -24.98
N PHE A 551 -18.96 0.85 -25.49
CA PHE A 551 -18.45 2.12 -24.97
C PHE A 551 -19.51 3.22 -24.92
N SER A 552 -20.27 3.40 -26.01
CA SER A 552 -21.32 4.41 -26.09
C SER A 552 -22.45 4.15 -25.09
N VAL A 553 -22.75 2.89 -24.75
CA VAL A 553 -23.74 2.56 -23.71
C VAL A 553 -23.22 2.94 -22.32
N ARG A 554 -21.96 2.66 -21.99
CA ARG A 554 -21.38 3.10 -20.70
C ARG A 554 -21.40 4.62 -20.56
N LYS A 555 -21.04 5.36 -21.62
CA LYS A 555 -21.19 6.82 -21.67
C LYS A 555 -22.65 7.27 -21.51
N ALA A 556 -23.60 6.55 -22.13
CA ALA A 556 -25.02 6.84 -22.01
C ALA A 556 -25.53 6.72 -20.57
N LEU A 557 -25.06 5.71 -19.83
CA LEU A 557 -25.35 5.53 -18.41
C LEU A 557 -24.73 6.66 -17.58
N ALA A 558 -23.46 7.01 -17.83
CA ALA A 558 -22.77 8.08 -17.12
C ALA A 558 -23.48 9.44 -17.29
N HIS A 559 -23.90 9.82 -18.50
CA HIS A 559 -24.66 11.05 -18.75
C HIS A 559 -26.04 11.09 -18.07
N ALA A 560 -26.60 9.93 -17.69
CA ALA A 560 -27.84 9.85 -16.94
C ALA A 560 -27.65 9.92 -15.41
N MET A 561 -26.41 10.02 -14.92
CA MET A 561 -26.08 10.08 -13.49
C MET A 561 -25.88 11.52 -13.02
N ASN A 562 -26.84 12.04 -12.24
CA ASN A 562 -26.70 13.34 -11.60
C ASN A 562 -25.87 13.24 -10.31
N VAL A 563 -24.54 13.31 -10.44
CA VAL A 563 -23.61 13.14 -9.31
C VAL A 563 -23.76 14.21 -8.21
N GLN A 564 -24.31 15.38 -8.54
CA GLN A 564 -24.61 16.44 -7.57
C GLN A 564 -25.61 15.98 -6.50
N LEU A 565 -26.48 15.01 -6.79
CA LEU A 565 -27.46 14.50 -5.82
C LEU A 565 -26.82 13.81 -4.61
N ALA A 566 -25.60 13.27 -4.72
CA ALA A 566 -24.88 12.75 -3.56
C ALA A 566 -24.51 13.86 -2.56
N VAL A 567 -24.29 15.08 -3.05
CA VAL A 567 -24.05 16.25 -2.22
C VAL A 567 -25.38 16.78 -1.71
N ASP A 568 -26.31 17.15 -2.60
CA ASP A 568 -27.53 17.88 -2.25
C ASP A 568 -28.46 17.10 -1.31
N ASN A 569 -28.59 15.78 -1.51
CA ASN A 569 -29.57 14.97 -0.78
C ASN A 569 -28.98 14.18 0.40
N TYR A 570 -27.65 14.04 0.50
CA TYR A 570 -27.01 13.20 1.52
C TYR A 570 -26.04 13.98 2.41
N TYR A 571 -24.95 14.53 1.86
CA TYR A 571 -23.90 15.15 2.66
C TYR A 571 -24.11 16.64 2.94
N GLY A 572 -24.85 17.35 2.10
CA GLY A 572 -24.91 18.82 2.12
C GLY A 572 -23.51 19.44 2.02
N GLU A 573 -23.21 20.41 2.90
CA GLU A 573 -21.92 21.11 2.95
C GLU A 573 -20.73 20.21 3.36
N LEU A 574 -20.97 18.94 3.72
CA LEU A 574 -19.93 17.98 4.11
C LEU A 574 -19.35 17.19 2.95
N ALA A 575 -19.70 17.53 1.72
CA ALA A 575 -19.06 16.97 0.54
C ALA A 575 -19.01 17.98 -0.60
N SER A 576 -18.16 17.70 -1.58
CA SER A 576 -18.17 18.36 -2.89
C SER A 576 -18.18 17.29 -3.99
N VAL A 577 -18.70 17.63 -5.17
CA VAL A 577 -18.69 16.70 -6.31
C VAL A 577 -17.26 16.39 -6.74
N ASN A 578 -16.97 15.11 -7.04
CA ASN A 578 -15.69 14.69 -7.62
C ASN A 578 -15.87 14.36 -9.11
N TYR A 579 -14.95 14.79 -9.98
CA TYR A 579 -15.04 14.59 -11.43
C TYR A 579 -13.89 13.77 -12.02
N ARG A 580 -12.92 13.35 -11.21
CA ARG A 580 -11.83 12.48 -11.65
C ARG A 580 -11.70 11.29 -10.72
N THR A 581 -11.18 10.19 -11.25
CA THR A 581 -10.94 8.94 -10.53
C THR A 581 -9.71 9.01 -9.61
N MET A 582 -9.66 10.09 -8.81
CA MET A 582 -8.65 10.38 -7.80
C MET A 582 -9.29 11.26 -6.72
N THR A 583 -8.80 11.14 -5.48
CA THR A 583 -9.16 12.05 -4.38
C THR A 583 -8.69 13.48 -4.68
N LYS A 584 -9.44 14.48 -4.23
CA LYS A 584 -9.02 15.89 -4.38
C LYS A 584 -7.87 16.28 -3.45
N VAL A 585 -7.54 15.42 -2.49
CA VAL A 585 -6.47 15.61 -1.52
C VAL A 585 -5.09 15.49 -2.18
N LEU A 586 -4.97 14.65 -3.21
CA LEU A 586 -3.70 14.40 -3.88
C LEU A 586 -3.30 15.60 -4.74
N TRP A 587 -2.01 15.96 -4.66
CA TRP A 587 -1.40 17.07 -5.41
C TRP A 587 -1.45 16.90 -6.94
N ALA A 588 -1.74 15.69 -7.44
CA ALA A 588 -1.91 15.40 -8.85
C ALA A 588 -3.36 15.58 -9.34
N TYR A 589 -4.32 15.80 -8.45
CA TYR A 589 -5.68 16.11 -8.84
C TYR A 589 -5.70 17.44 -9.62
N PRO A 590 -6.25 17.47 -10.85
CA PRO A 590 -6.22 18.67 -11.67
C PRO A 590 -7.09 19.79 -11.09
N ASP A 591 -6.67 21.04 -11.28
CA ASP A 591 -7.49 22.20 -10.93
C ASP A 591 -8.76 22.29 -11.79
N ASN A 592 -9.92 22.44 -11.15
CA ASN A 592 -11.23 22.66 -11.78
C ASN A 592 -11.49 21.79 -13.03
N PRO A 593 -11.42 20.46 -12.93
CA PRO A 593 -11.57 19.59 -14.08
C PRO A 593 -12.98 19.70 -14.66
N GLU A 594 -13.09 19.70 -15.99
CA GLU A 594 -14.38 19.62 -16.68
C GLU A 594 -15.09 18.31 -16.34
N ASP A 595 -16.40 18.36 -16.18
CA ASP A 595 -17.24 17.15 -16.11
C ASP A 595 -17.21 16.46 -17.49
N LEU A 596 -16.66 15.24 -17.55
CA LEU A 596 -16.58 14.47 -18.79
C LEU A 596 -17.93 13.86 -19.19
N PHE A 597 -18.87 13.75 -18.24
CA PHE A 597 -20.19 13.18 -18.45
C PHE A 597 -21.27 14.12 -17.91
N PRO A 598 -21.38 15.36 -18.45
CA PRO A 598 -22.36 16.33 -18.00
C PRO A 598 -23.76 15.72 -17.99
N TYR A 599 -24.43 15.83 -16.83
CA TYR A 599 -25.74 15.25 -16.61
C TYR A 599 -26.79 15.82 -17.59
N ASP A 600 -27.49 14.91 -18.28
CA ASP A 600 -28.62 15.23 -19.14
C ASP A 600 -29.90 14.57 -18.62
N GLY A 601 -30.63 15.30 -17.79
CA GLY A 601 -31.91 14.85 -17.25
C GLY A 601 -33.02 14.68 -18.30
N THR A 602 -32.83 15.06 -19.56
CA THR A 602 -33.80 14.78 -20.64
C THR A 602 -33.68 13.35 -21.16
N GLY A 603 -32.49 12.74 -21.03
CA GLY A 603 -32.16 11.42 -21.58
C GLY A 603 -31.82 11.42 -23.08
N GLU A 604 -31.90 12.56 -23.77
CA GLU A 604 -31.65 12.63 -25.22
C GLU A 604 -30.19 12.31 -25.58
N THR A 605 -29.23 12.73 -24.76
CA THR A 605 -27.82 12.36 -24.92
C THR A 605 -27.64 10.84 -24.81
N SER A 606 -28.21 10.24 -23.75
CA SER A 606 -28.17 8.79 -23.55
C SER A 606 -28.83 8.04 -24.70
N LYS A 607 -30.00 8.50 -25.18
CA LYS A 607 -30.72 7.91 -26.32
C LYS A 607 -29.87 7.90 -27.59
N ASN A 608 -29.23 9.02 -27.91
CA ASN A 608 -28.38 9.11 -29.11
C ASN A 608 -27.20 8.12 -29.03
N LEU A 609 -26.60 7.98 -27.85
CA LEU A 609 -25.51 7.03 -27.63
C LEU A 609 -25.97 5.56 -27.71
N PHE A 610 -27.17 5.23 -27.24
CA PHE A 610 -27.77 3.90 -27.45
C PHE A 610 -27.99 3.62 -28.96
N LEU A 611 -28.54 4.59 -29.69
CA LEU A 611 -28.76 4.45 -31.14
C LEU A 611 -27.45 4.31 -31.92
N GLU A 612 -26.40 5.04 -31.51
CA GLU A 612 -25.04 4.92 -32.07
C GLU A 612 -24.47 3.51 -31.86
N ALA A 613 -24.73 2.90 -30.69
CA ALA A 613 -24.39 1.51 -30.40
C ALA A 613 -25.29 0.48 -31.12
N GLY A 614 -26.23 0.93 -31.96
CA GLY A 614 -27.09 0.08 -32.77
C GLY A 614 -28.40 -0.36 -32.09
N TYR A 615 -28.67 0.08 -30.86
CA TYR A 615 -29.91 -0.23 -30.16
C TYR A 615 -31.12 0.37 -30.88
N ILE A 616 -32.28 -0.28 -30.74
CA ILE A 616 -33.45 0.03 -31.56
C ILE A 616 -34.52 0.67 -30.69
N TYR A 617 -34.81 1.95 -30.92
CA TYR A 617 -35.88 2.66 -30.23
C TYR A 617 -37.21 2.58 -30.99
N ASP A 618 -38.25 2.04 -30.36
CA ASP A 618 -39.64 2.05 -30.85
C ASP A 618 -40.38 3.24 -30.24
N GLU A 619 -40.47 4.32 -31.01
CA GLU A 619 -41.11 5.58 -30.58
C GLU A 619 -42.59 5.40 -30.23
N ALA A 620 -43.30 4.49 -30.92
CA ALA A 620 -44.72 4.28 -30.67
C ALA A 620 -44.98 3.56 -29.33
N LYS A 621 -44.03 2.74 -28.88
CA LYS A 621 -44.11 2.01 -27.60
C LYS A 621 -43.30 2.67 -26.47
N ASN A 622 -42.43 3.63 -26.79
CA ASN A 622 -41.41 4.16 -25.88
C ASN A 622 -40.56 3.03 -25.28
N ILE A 623 -39.98 2.16 -26.12
CA ILE A 623 -39.15 1.03 -25.69
C ILE A 623 -37.85 1.04 -26.47
N MET A 624 -36.73 0.94 -25.75
CA MET A 624 -35.42 0.65 -26.32
C MET A 624 -35.21 -0.87 -26.31
N TYR A 625 -34.85 -1.45 -27.45
CA TYR A 625 -34.57 -2.88 -27.61
C TYR A 625 -33.09 -3.13 -27.86
N TYR A 626 -32.60 -4.26 -27.36
CA TYR A 626 -31.28 -4.77 -27.73
C TYR A 626 -31.20 -5.05 -29.24
N PRO A 627 -30.05 -4.73 -29.88
CA PRO A 627 -29.86 -4.90 -31.32
C PRO A 627 -29.86 -6.37 -31.76
N GLU A 628 -30.00 -6.57 -33.07
CA GLU A 628 -29.76 -7.88 -33.69
C GLU A 628 -28.30 -8.32 -33.45
N GLY A 629 -28.09 -9.60 -33.13
CA GLY A 629 -26.77 -10.14 -32.77
C GLY A 629 -26.42 -10.06 -31.28
N HIS A 630 -27.18 -9.32 -30.46
CA HIS A 630 -27.08 -9.38 -29.00
C HIS A 630 -27.82 -10.60 -28.44
N GLU A 631 -27.33 -11.21 -27.36
CA GLU A 631 -27.96 -12.41 -26.75
C GLU A 631 -29.43 -12.17 -26.33
N LYS A 632 -29.74 -10.92 -25.99
CA LYS A 632 -31.08 -10.44 -25.61
C LYS A 632 -31.81 -9.73 -26.76
N ALA A 633 -31.41 -9.92 -28.02
CA ALA A 633 -31.99 -9.25 -29.19
C ALA A 633 -33.53 -9.25 -29.17
N GLY A 634 -34.14 -8.10 -29.42
CA GLY A 634 -35.60 -7.92 -29.43
C GLY A 634 -36.26 -7.88 -28.03
N GLN A 635 -35.49 -8.00 -26.94
CA GLN A 635 -35.96 -7.73 -25.58
C GLN A 635 -35.70 -6.26 -25.22
N GLN A 636 -36.50 -5.72 -24.30
CA GLN A 636 -36.29 -4.36 -23.78
C GLN A 636 -34.98 -4.28 -23.01
N VAL A 637 -34.21 -3.20 -23.22
CA VAL A 637 -32.96 -2.94 -22.52
C VAL A 637 -33.21 -2.83 -21.03
N THR A 638 -32.49 -3.63 -20.23
CA THR A 638 -32.61 -3.64 -18.78
C THR A 638 -31.23 -3.74 -18.13
N PHE A 639 -30.91 -2.81 -17.22
CA PHE A 639 -29.69 -2.84 -16.40
C PHE A 639 -29.99 -3.11 -14.93
N LYS A 640 -29.01 -3.71 -14.24
CA LYS A 640 -29.03 -3.97 -12.80
C LYS A 640 -28.05 -3.04 -12.07
N PHE A 641 -28.57 -2.23 -11.16
CA PHE A 641 -27.82 -1.28 -10.36
C PHE A 641 -27.84 -1.76 -8.90
N THR A 642 -26.66 -1.96 -8.30
CA THR A 642 -26.52 -2.64 -7.01
C THR A 642 -25.95 -1.68 -5.96
N LEU A 643 -26.60 -1.61 -4.80
CA LEU A 643 -26.15 -0.82 -3.65
C LEU A 643 -25.77 -1.72 -2.47
N PRO A 644 -24.79 -1.32 -1.63
CA PRO A 644 -24.43 -2.09 -0.43
C PRO A 644 -25.44 -1.89 0.72
N SER A 645 -26.40 -0.98 0.56
CA SER A 645 -27.46 -0.69 1.51
C SER A 645 -28.70 -0.15 0.77
N GLU A 646 -29.78 0.11 1.50
CA GLU A 646 -30.98 0.73 0.94
C GLU A 646 -30.68 2.11 0.34
N ALA A 647 -31.33 2.47 -0.77
CA ALA A 647 -31.07 3.71 -1.48
C ALA A 647 -31.21 4.98 -0.62
N SER A 648 -32.12 5.00 0.35
CA SER A 648 -32.29 6.13 1.27
C SER A 648 -31.13 6.30 2.28
N ALA A 649 -30.29 5.29 2.43
CA ALA A 649 -29.17 5.25 3.37
C ALA A 649 -27.80 5.21 2.67
N HIS A 650 -27.76 5.45 1.35
CA HIS A 650 -26.54 5.45 0.57
C HIS A 650 -26.37 6.75 -0.23
N PRO A 651 -25.18 7.37 -0.28
CA PRO A 651 -24.95 8.60 -1.04
C PRO A 651 -25.31 8.50 -2.53
N ALA A 652 -25.06 7.34 -3.15
CA ALA A 652 -25.41 7.09 -4.56
C ALA A 652 -26.90 6.75 -4.79
N GLY A 653 -27.70 6.56 -3.74
CA GLY A 653 -29.07 6.08 -3.89
C GLY A 653 -29.98 7.08 -4.62
N SER A 654 -29.85 8.38 -4.33
CA SER A 654 -30.57 9.42 -5.08
C SER A 654 -30.13 9.49 -6.54
N ILE A 655 -28.84 9.26 -6.82
CA ILE A 655 -28.31 9.20 -8.18
C ILE A 655 -28.97 8.05 -8.94
N PHE A 656 -29.00 6.84 -8.37
CA PHE A 656 -29.59 5.67 -9.02
C PHE A 656 -31.09 5.83 -9.30
N ILE A 657 -31.85 6.40 -8.36
CA ILE A 657 -33.28 6.66 -8.53
C ILE A 657 -33.52 7.67 -9.67
N ASP A 658 -32.74 8.74 -9.72
CA ASP A 658 -32.83 9.73 -10.79
C ASP A 658 -32.43 9.15 -12.15
N THR A 659 -31.33 8.40 -12.20
CA THR A 659 -30.88 7.69 -13.41
C THR A 659 -31.93 6.71 -13.94
N GLN A 660 -32.60 5.96 -13.04
CA GLN A 660 -33.72 5.09 -13.42
C GLN A 660 -34.84 5.90 -14.11
N ALA A 661 -35.24 7.03 -13.52
CA ALA A 661 -36.28 7.90 -14.08
C ALA A 661 -35.88 8.57 -15.40
N VAL A 662 -34.60 8.93 -15.57
CA VAL A 662 -34.07 9.50 -16.82
C VAL A 662 -34.06 8.47 -17.93
N LEU A 663 -33.56 7.26 -17.67
CA LEU A 663 -33.47 6.18 -18.66
C LEU A 663 -34.86 5.63 -19.06
N GLU A 664 -35.85 5.66 -18.15
CA GLU A 664 -37.23 5.26 -18.48
C GLU A 664 -37.86 6.17 -19.55
N LYS A 665 -37.49 7.46 -19.62
CA LYS A 665 -37.98 8.40 -20.66
C LYS A 665 -37.63 7.98 -22.07
N ILE A 666 -36.59 7.15 -22.23
CA ILE A 666 -36.10 6.65 -23.51
C ILE A 666 -36.35 5.15 -23.67
N GLY A 667 -37.19 4.57 -22.81
CA GLY A 667 -37.60 3.18 -22.88
C GLY A 667 -36.57 2.16 -22.39
N VAL A 668 -35.54 2.60 -21.65
CA VAL A 668 -34.54 1.74 -20.98
C VAL A 668 -34.98 1.49 -19.53
N LYS A 669 -34.93 0.24 -19.07
CA LYS A 669 -35.28 -0.12 -17.70
C LYS A 669 -34.05 -0.24 -16.82
N VAL A 670 -34.14 0.24 -15.58
CA VAL A 670 -33.13 -0.01 -14.53
C VAL A 670 -33.81 -0.71 -13.36
N ASN A 671 -33.21 -1.80 -12.87
CA ASN A 671 -33.59 -2.45 -11.63
C ASN A 671 -32.55 -2.10 -10.57
N ILE A 672 -32.98 -1.43 -9.49
CA ILE A 672 -32.12 -1.13 -8.34
C ILE A 672 -32.30 -2.26 -7.32
N GLU A 673 -31.20 -2.83 -6.85
CA GLU A 673 -31.20 -3.86 -5.82
C GLU A 673 -30.18 -3.55 -4.72
N THR A 674 -30.38 -4.17 -3.56
CA THR A 674 -29.47 -4.08 -2.41
C THR A 674 -28.80 -5.42 -2.17
N ASP A 675 -27.48 -5.41 -2.05
CA ASP A 675 -26.66 -6.55 -1.66
C ASP A 675 -25.66 -6.10 -0.59
N ASN A 676 -25.93 -6.45 0.68
CA ASN A 676 -25.06 -6.06 1.79
C ASN A 676 -23.65 -6.67 1.70
N ASN A 677 -23.43 -7.68 0.85
CA ASN A 677 -22.11 -8.26 0.59
C ASN A 677 -21.49 -7.78 -0.73
N LEU A 678 -22.02 -6.71 -1.34
CA LEU A 678 -21.55 -6.16 -2.62
C LEU A 678 -20.04 -5.94 -2.66
N LEU A 679 -19.48 -5.27 -1.63
CA LEU A 679 -18.06 -4.91 -1.61
C LEU A 679 -17.14 -6.14 -1.65
N GLY A 680 -17.53 -7.23 -0.99
CA GLY A 680 -16.79 -8.49 -1.00
C GLY A 680 -16.84 -9.25 -2.33
N LYS A 681 -17.72 -8.85 -3.26
CA LYS A 681 -17.89 -9.47 -4.58
C LYS A 681 -17.25 -8.68 -5.72
N LEU A 682 -16.70 -7.48 -5.46
CA LEU A 682 -16.22 -6.61 -6.54
C LEU A 682 -15.01 -7.18 -7.29
N SER A 683 -14.16 -7.99 -6.66
CA SER A 683 -13.06 -8.69 -7.33
C SER A 683 -13.52 -9.73 -8.38
N THR A 684 -14.77 -10.18 -8.27
CA THR A 684 -15.46 -11.16 -9.15
C THR A 684 -16.80 -10.59 -9.63
N ALA A 685 -16.83 -9.28 -9.91
CA ALA A 685 -18.08 -8.56 -10.17
C ALA A 685 -18.84 -9.15 -11.36
N TYR A 686 -18.14 -9.47 -12.45
CA TYR A 686 -18.75 -10.04 -13.65
C TYR A 686 -19.37 -11.41 -13.37
N GLU A 687 -18.63 -12.31 -12.73
CA GLU A 687 -19.08 -13.66 -12.35
C GLU A 687 -20.25 -13.61 -11.35
N SER A 688 -20.24 -12.60 -10.47
CA SER A 688 -21.31 -12.31 -9.52
C SER A 688 -22.52 -11.63 -10.15
N GLY A 689 -22.50 -11.36 -11.46
CA GLY A 689 -23.59 -10.73 -12.21
C GLY A 689 -23.82 -9.26 -11.84
N ILE A 690 -22.81 -8.57 -11.30
CA ILE A 690 -22.84 -7.15 -10.97
C ILE A 690 -22.53 -6.35 -12.24
N GLN A 691 -23.46 -5.49 -12.66
CA GLN A 691 -23.30 -4.66 -13.86
C GLN A 691 -22.90 -3.23 -13.51
N VAL A 692 -23.66 -2.61 -12.59
CA VAL A 692 -23.41 -1.26 -12.07
C VAL A 692 -23.48 -1.32 -10.56
N TRP A 693 -22.54 -0.69 -9.87
CA TRP A 693 -22.47 -0.68 -8.41
C TRP A 693 -22.07 0.69 -7.86
N ALA A 694 -22.34 0.93 -6.58
CA ALA A 694 -21.78 2.06 -5.87
C ALA A 694 -20.78 1.60 -4.80
N ALA A 695 -19.65 2.28 -4.72
CA ALA A 695 -18.60 2.03 -3.75
C ALA A 695 -17.80 3.32 -3.47
N ALA A 696 -16.76 3.22 -2.66
CA ALA A 696 -15.86 4.32 -2.39
C ALA A 696 -14.43 3.80 -2.28
N TRP A 697 -13.48 4.62 -2.75
CA TRP A 697 -12.06 4.46 -2.45
C TRP A 697 -11.73 5.26 -1.19
N GLY A 698 -10.83 4.73 -0.36
CA GLY A 698 -10.32 5.39 0.85
C GLY A 698 -8.85 5.06 1.05
N SER A 699 -8.14 5.90 1.81
CA SER A 699 -6.70 5.73 2.09
C SER A 699 -5.87 5.66 0.81
N GLY A 700 -6.11 6.59 -0.12
CA GLY A 700 -5.40 6.67 -1.39
C GLY A 700 -3.90 6.92 -1.24
N GLY A 701 -3.47 7.36 -0.06
CA GLY A 701 -2.06 7.59 0.24
C GLY A 701 -1.58 8.95 -0.25
N VAL A 702 -0.27 9.12 -0.28
CA VAL A 702 0.40 10.40 -0.57
C VAL A 702 0.99 10.47 -1.99
N ASP A 703 1.13 9.32 -2.65
CA ASP A 703 1.62 9.22 -4.02
C ASP A 703 0.45 8.92 -4.98
N PRO A 704 0.33 9.64 -6.11
CA PRO A 704 -0.78 9.49 -7.04
C PRO A 704 -0.65 8.29 -8.00
N ASP A 705 0.18 7.29 -7.69
CA ASP A 705 0.34 6.09 -8.53
C ASP A 705 -1.01 5.41 -8.79
N MET A 706 -1.35 5.31 -10.08
CA MET A 706 -2.61 4.73 -10.55
C MET A 706 -2.46 3.24 -10.92
N PHE A 707 -1.26 2.65 -10.77
CA PHE A 707 -0.95 1.33 -11.29
C PHE A 707 -1.89 0.23 -10.79
N GLN A 708 -2.07 0.10 -9.48
CA GLN A 708 -2.87 -0.97 -8.88
C GLN A 708 -4.30 -1.00 -9.42
N ILE A 709 -4.92 0.18 -9.63
CA ILE A 709 -6.33 0.31 -9.98
C ILE A 709 -6.54 0.30 -11.50
N TRP A 710 -5.66 0.95 -12.25
CA TRP A 710 -5.92 1.33 -13.65
C TRP A 710 -5.02 0.67 -14.69
N TYR A 711 -3.89 0.06 -14.29
CA TYR A 711 -3.03 -0.60 -15.26
C TYR A 711 -3.68 -1.87 -15.80
N SER A 712 -3.92 -1.89 -17.11
CA SER A 712 -4.90 -2.78 -17.76
C SER A 712 -4.31 -3.97 -18.51
N ASP A 713 -2.98 -4.14 -18.52
CA ASP A 713 -2.36 -5.35 -19.08
C ASP A 713 -2.24 -6.42 -17.98
N PRO A 714 -2.99 -7.54 -18.06
CA PRO A 714 -2.93 -8.59 -17.04
C PRO A 714 -1.57 -9.30 -16.98
N ALA A 715 -0.73 -9.17 -18.02
CA ALA A 715 0.64 -9.70 -18.00
C ALA A 715 1.61 -8.88 -17.12
N VAL A 716 1.22 -7.67 -16.72
CA VAL A 716 2.08 -6.73 -15.96
C VAL A 716 1.47 -6.40 -14.59
N ASN A 717 0.15 -6.28 -14.52
CA ASN A 717 -0.58 -6.03 -13.28
C ASN A 717 -1.54 -7.19 -13.02
N GLN A 718 -1.49 -7.79 -11.84
CA GLN A 718 -2.38 -8.88 -11.41
C GLN A 718 -3.35 -8.43 -10.29
N GLY A 719 -3.55 -7.11 -10.14
CA GLY A 719 -4.47 -6.54 -9.15
C GLY A 719 -5.93 -6.94 -9.38
N THR A 720 -6.72 -6.95 -8.30
CA THR A 720 -8.14 -7.31 -8.37
C THR A 720 -9.02 -6.21 -8.96
N SER A 721 -8.60 -4.94 -8.86
CA SER A 721 -9.41 -3.79 -9.28
C SER A 721 -9.58 -3.69 -10.81
N PRO A 722 -8.54 -3.82 -11.65
CA PRO A 722 -8.73 -3.86 -13.09
C PRO A 722 -9.54 -5.09 -13.55
N ASN A 723 -9.42 -6.23 -12.86
CA ASN A 723 -10.26 -7.40 -13.14
C ASN A 723 -11.75 -7.09 -12.85
N GLY A 724 -12.05 -6.64 -11.63
CA GLY A 724 -13.42 -6.37 -11.16
C GLY A 724 -14.17 -5.31 -11.99
N THR A 725 -13.45 -4.31 -12.49
CA THR A 725 -14.01 -3.27 -13.38
C THR A 725 -14.14 -3.74 -14.84
N GLY A 726 -13.52 -4.86 -15.21
CA GLY A 726 -13.48 -5.38 -16.58
C GLY A 726 -12.42 -4.71 -17.46
N LEU A 727 -11.44 -4.01 -16.90
CA LEU A 727 -10.36 -3.36 -17.65
C LEU A 727 -9.48 -4.37 -18.40
N TYR A 728 -9.17 -5.52 -17.79
CA TYR A 728 -8.43 -6.60 -18.47
C TYR A 728 -9.22 -7.12 -19.68
N TRP A 729 -10.51 -7.40 -19.50
CA TRP A 729 -11.37 -7.79 -20.59
C TRP A 729 -11.42 -6.71 -21.69
N LEU A 730 -11.49 -5.44 -21.32
CA LEU A 730 -11.54 -4.31 -22.25
C LEU A 730 -10.23 -4.12 -23.03
N PHE A 731 -9.08 -4.37 -22.39
CA PHE A 731 -7.77 -4.34 -23.04
C PHE A 731 -7.67 -5.33 -24.21
N GLU A 732 -8.32 -6.48 -24.08
CA GLU A 732 -8.33 -7.54 -25.10
C GLU A 732 -9.50 -7.42 -26.09
N ASN A 733 -10.69 -7.04 -25.61
CA ASN A 733 -11.96 -7.16 -26.32
C ASN A 733 -12.63 -5.82 -26.66
N GLY A 734 -12.16 -4.71 -26.07
CA GLY A 734 -12.69 -3.37 -26.34
C GLY A 734 -12.52 -2.93 -27.80
N SER A 735 -13.18 -1.81 -28.13
CA SER A 735 -13.01 -1.16 -29.43
C SER A 735 -11.57 -0.68 -29.64
N ASP A 736 -11.21 -0.39 -30.89
CA ASP A 736 -9.88 0.15 -31.22
C ASP A 736 -9.58 1.46 -30.48
N GLU A 737 -10.61 2.27 -30.21
CA GLU A 737 -10.50 3.51 -29.44
C GLU A 737 -10.18 3.22 -27.97
N GLU A 738 -10.94 2.35 -27.31
CA GLU A 738 -10.73 1.99 -25.91
C GLU A 738 -9.37 1.31 -25.71
N LYS A 739 -8.98 0.42 -26.62
CA LYS A 739 -7.65 -0.22 -26.59
C LYS A 739 -6.53 0.81 -26.75
N ALA A 740 -6.73 1.83 -27.58
CA ALA A 740 -5.75 2.91 -27.71
C ALA A 740 -5.68 3.76 -26.43
N MET A 741 -6.82 4.09 -25.82
CA MET A 741 -6.89 4.80 -24.54
C MET A 741 -6.20 4.02 -23.41
N LEU A 742 -6.46 2.71 -23.29
CA LEU A 742 -5.85 1.86 -22.28
C LEU A 742 -4.34 1.72 -22.45
N ARG A 743 -3.85 1.59 -23.69
CA ARG A 743 -2.41 1.58 -23.97
C ARG A 743 -1.75 2.91 -23.60
N GLU A 744 -2.37 4.04 -23.97
CA GLU A 744 -1.90 5.37 -23.58
C GLU A 744 -1.89 5.53 -22.05
N LEU A 745 -2.95 5.08 -21.36
CA LEU A 745 -3.04 5.11 -19.91
C LEU A 745 -1.94 4.27 -19.25
N ASN A 746 -1.70 3.04 -19.73
CA ASN A 746 -0.61 2.18 -19.25
C ASN A 746 0.76 2.84 -19.46
N GLU A 747 1.00 3.48 -20.62
CA GLU A 747 2.24 4.22 -20.91
C GLU A 747 2.42 5.40 -19.94
N LEU A 748 1.37 6.18 -19.68
CA LEU A 748 1.39 7.33 -18.76
C LEU A 748 1.62 6.90 -17.31
N ILE A 749 0.99 5.82 -16.85
CA ILE A 749 1.21 5.27 -15.51
C ILE A 749 2.70 4.92 -15.34
N MET A 750 3.31 4.23 -16.30
CA MET A 750 4.73 3.89 -16.21
C MET A 750 5.63 5.12 -16.33
N ALA A 751 5.26 6.10 -17.16
CA ALA A 751 5.98 7.37 -17.23
C ALA A 751 5.99 8.08 -15.86
N GLY A 752 4.82 8.17 -15.22
CA GLY A 752 4.65 8.76 -13.88
C GLY A 752 5.39 8.01 -12.77
N ARG A 753 5.70 6.73 -12.98
CA ARG A 753 6.54 5.90 -12.09
C ARG A 753 8.03 5.97 -12.42
N SER A 754 8.43 6.62 -13.52
CA SER A 754 9.82 6.64 -14.00
C SER A 754 10.56 7.97 -13.73
N THR A 755 9.91 8.92 -13.05
CA THR A 755 10.45 10.25 -12.75
C THR A 755 10.09 10.65 -11.32
N LEU A 756 10.95 11.42 -10.65
CA LEU A 756 10.69 12.04 -9.35
C LEU A 756 10.23 13.50 -9.49
N ASP A 757 10.26 14.08 -10.70
CA ASP A 757 9.85 15.46 -10.94
C ASP A 757 8.33 15.60 -10.75
N THR A 758 7.93 16.32 -9.72
CA THR A 758 6.52 16.46 -9.33
C THR A 758 5.71 17.21 -10.41
N GLU A 759 6.29 18.19 -11.09
CA GLU A 759 5.57 18.96 -12.12
C GLU A 759 5.41 18.15 -13.41
N GLU A 760 6.42 17.36 -13.78
CA GLU A 760 6.28 16.37 -14.87
C GLU A 760 5.18 15.35 -14.56
N ARG A 761 5.15 14.82 -13.33
CA ARG A 761 4.13 13.86 -12.89
C ARG A 761 2.73 14.47 -12.90
N LYS A 762 2.55 15.73 -12.49
CA LYS A 762 1.23 16.39 -12.54
C LYS A 762 0.64 16.39 -13.96
N GLU A 763 1.43 16.73 -14.96
CA GLU A 763 0.96 16.72 -16.35
C GLU A 763 0.65 15.31 -16.86
N ILE A 764 1.47 14.32 -16.49
CA ILE A 764 1.22 12.90 -16.79
C ILE A 764 -0.12 12.44 -16.17
N TYR A 765 -0.30 12.65 -14.87
CA TYR A 765 -1.49 12.18 -14.16
C TYR A 765 -2.74 12.93 -14.56
N LYS A 766 -2.65 14.20 -14.92
CA LYS A 766 -3.78 14.94 -15.51
C LYS A 766 -4.34 14.21 -16.73
N ARG A 767 -3.47 13.83 -17.68
CA ARG A 767 -3.89 13.08 -18.87
C ARG A 767 -4.34 11.65 -18.52
N ALA A 768 -3.66 10.98 -17.61
CA ALA A 768 -4.06 9.65 -17.14
C ALA A 768 -5.48 9.67 -16.55
N LEU A 769 -5.81 10.71 -15.78
CA LEU A 769 -7.14 10.89 -15.16
C LEU A 769 -8.23 11.23 -16.18
N GLU A 770 -7.92 11.95 -17.25
CA GLU A 770 -8.85 12.13 -18.38
C GLU A 770 -9.18 10.79 -19.05
N LEU A 771 -8.18 9.94 -19.25
CA LEU A 771 -8.36 8.63 -19.88
C LEU A 771 -9.13 7.67 -18.97
N SER A 772 -8.70 7.50 -17.71
CA SER A 772 -9.32 6.57 -16.76
C SER A 772 -10.79 6.93 -16.50
N THR A 773 -11.09 8.21 -16.30
CA THR A 773 -12.48 8.69 -16.15
C THR A 773 -13.23 8.54 -17.47
N GLY A 774 -12.61 8.90 -18.60
CA GLY A 774 -13.22 8.85 -19.93
C GLY A 774 -13.62 7.46 -20.43
N LEU A 775 -13.03 6.39 -19.89
CA LEU A 775 -13.41 5.00 -20.19
C LEU A 775 -14.84 4.64 -19.73
N ALA A 776 -15.43 5.47 -18.86
CA ALA A 776 -16.77 5.30 -18.30
C ALA A 776 -16.98 3.94 -17.61
N VAL A 777 -15.90 3.37 -17.04
CA VAL A 777 -15.98 2.18 -16.17
C VAL A 777 -16.13 2.56 -14.70
N GLU A 778 -15.84 3.81 -14.38
CA GLU A 778 -16.02 4.41 -13.06
C GLU A 778 -16.46 5.87 -13.24
N VAL A 779 -17.55 6.24 -12.56
CA VAL A 779 -18.08 7.61 -12.49
C VAL A 779 -17.85 8.13 -11.07
N PRO A 780 -16.84 9.00 -10.85
CA PRO A 780 -16.64 9.65 -9.55
C PRO A 780 -17.87 10.45 -9.15
N THR A 781 -18.20 10.48 -7.86
CA THR A 781 -19.43 11.12 -7.37
C THR A 781 -19.15 12.24 -6.38
N TYR A 782 -18.47 11.96 -5.27
CA TYR A 782 -18.26 12.94 -4.21
C TYR A 782 -16.93 12.75 -3.49
N GLN A 783 -16.43 13.84 -2.95
CA GLN A 783 -15.34 13.95 -1.98
C GLN A 783 -15.96 14.41 -0.66
N ARG A 784 -16.05 13.52 0.33
CA ARG A 784 -16.65 13.83 1.65
C ARG A 784 -15.62 14.42 2.61
N LYS A 785 -16.12 15.03 3.69
CA LYS A 785 -15.35 15.45 4.86
C LYS A 785 -15.45 14.42 5.99
N ASN A 786 -14.36 14.28 6.75
CA ASN A 786 -14.31 13.69 8.08
C ASN A 786 -14.35 14.81 9.15
N MET A 787 -14.39 14.43 10.42
CA MET A 787 -14.51 15.37 11.53
C MET A 787 -13.71 14.89 12.74
N PHE A 788 -13.00 15.83 13.36
CA PHE A 788 -12.46 15.69 14.71
C PHE A 788 -13.37 16.42 15.69
N VAL A 789 -13.62 15.83 16.86
CA VAL A 789 -14.42 16.40 17.94
C VAL A 789 -13.61 16.41 19.22
N TYR A 790 -13.66 17.52 19.94
CA TYR A 790 -12.93 17.67 21.18
C TYR A 790 -13.70 18.47 22.23
N ASN A 791 -13.42 18.18 23.50
CA ASN A 791 -13.95 18.94 24.62
C ASN A 791 -13.13 20.24 24.79
N LYS A 792 -13.72 21.37 24.41
CA LYS A 792 -13.08 22.69 24.42
C LYS A 792 -12.95 23.30 25.82
N GLU A 793 -13.59 22.71 26.84
CA GLU A 793 -13.36 23.07 28.24
C GLU A 793 -12.09 22.40 28.78
N VAL A 794 -11.70 21.26 28.21
CA VAL A 794 -10.50 20.52 28.60
C VAL A 794 -9.29 20.92 27.76
N ILE A 795 -9.42 20.92 26.43
CA ILE A 795 -8.32 21.18 25.50
C ILE A 795 -8.37 22.65 25.08
N LYS A 796 -7.20 23.30 25.14
CA LYS A 796 -7.04 24.69 24.70
C LYS A 796 -7.04 24.74 23.17
N ALA A 797 -8.12 25.24 22.58
CA ALA A 797 -8.32 25.25 21.13
C ALA A 797 -7.17 25.90 20.35
N ASP A 798 -6.60 27.01 20.85
CA ASP A 798 -5.49 27.73 20.20
C ASP A 798 -4.16 26.94 20.17
N SER A 799 -4.10 25.78 20.86
CA SER A 799 -2.94 24.88 20.82
C SER A 799 -3.07 23.74 19.80
N LEU A 800 -4.22 23.63 19.12
CA LEU A 800 -4.49 22.65 18.08
C LEU A 800 -4.20 23.23 16.69
N PHE A 801 -3.82 22.37 15.75
CA PHE A 801 -3.92 22.74 14.34
C PHE A 801 -5.38 22.98 13.96
N SER A 802 -5.62 23.91 13.04
CA SER A 802 -6.96 24.24 12.55
C SER A 802 -6.90 24.80 11.13
N GLY A 803 -8.05 24.94 10.47
CA GLY A 803 -8.11 25.48 9.10
C GLY A 803 -7.35 24.60 8.11
N GLU A 804 -6.53 25.22 7.26
CA GLU A 804 -5.76 24.55 6.20
C GLU A 804 -4.60 23.68 6.73
N ASP A 805 -4.24 23.82 8.00
CA ASP A 805 -3.23 22.98 8.65
C ASP A 805 -3.77 21.62 9.10
N VAL A 806 -5.09 21.40 8.97
CA VAL A 806 -5.70 20.10 9.26
C VAL A 806 -6.06 19.42 7.95
N THR A 807 -5.40 18.29 7.70
CA THR A 807 -5.50 17.50 6.48
C THR A 807 -5.63 16.03 6.84
N PRO A 808 -5.93 15.12 5.89
CA PRO A 808 -5.87 13.68 6.14
C PRO A 808 -4.53 13.19 6.70
N PHE A 809 -3.44 13.94 6.46
CA PHE A 809 -2.08 13.58 6.87
C PHE A 809 -1.64 14.32 8.15
N GLN A 810 -2.39 15.34 8.59
CA GLN A 810 -2.10 16.11 9.79
C GLN A 810 -3.37 16.39 10.60
N SER A 811 -3.50 15.69 11.73
CA SER A 811 -4.57 15.89 12.70
C SER A 811 -4.38 17.17 13.53
N PRO A 812 -5.44 17.70 14.16
CA PRO A 812 -5.37 18.78 15.14
C PRO A 812 -4.32 18.61 16.24
N ILE A 813 -4.00 17.35 16.60
CA ILE A 813 -3.07 17.00 17.68
C ILE A 813 -1.75 16.39 17.17
N SER A 814 -1.46 16.47 15.87
CA SER A 814 -0.25 15.85 15.28
C SER A 814 1.04 16.31 15.97
N PHE A 815 1.12 17.58 16.38
CA PHE A 815 2.20 18.09 17.23
C PHE A 815 1.80 18.03 18.69
N ILE A 816 1.58 16.81 19.19
CA ILE A 816 1.03 16.54 20.53
C ILE A 816 1.85 17.17 21.67
N TRP A 817 3.15 17.44 21.43
CA TRP A 817 4.01 18.12 22.39
C TRP A 817 3.65 19.59 22.59
N ASN A 818 2.97 20.23 21.64
CA ASN A 818 2.55 21.62 21.68
C ASN A 818 1.14 21.83 22.25
N VAL A 819 0.34 20.76 22.33
CA VAL A 819 -1.06 20.79 22.82
C VAL A 819 -1.10 21.14 24.31
N GLU A 820 -2.07 21.95 24.69
CA GLU A 820 -2.29 22.41 26.07
C GLU A 820 -3.70 22.09 26.56
N LEU A 821 -3.83 21.92 27.88
CA LEU A 821 -5.10 21.87 28.59
C LEU A 821 -5.41 23.26 29.19
N ASN A 822 -6.70 23.60 29.31
CA ASN A 822 -7.16 24.87 29.90
C ASN A 822 -6.86 24.99 31.40
#